data_AF-A0A6A7L828-F1
#
_entry.id   AF-A0A6A7L828-F1
#
_cell.length_a   1.000
_cell.length_b   1.000
_cell.length_c   1.000
_cell.angle_alpha   90.00
_cell.angle_beta   90.00
_cell.angle_gamma   90.00
#
_symmetry.space_group_name_H-M   'P 1'
#
loop_
_entity.id
_entity.type
_entity.pdbx_description
1 polymer ?
#
loop_
_entity_poly.entity_id
_entity_poly.type
_entity_poly.pdbx_seq_one_letter_code
_entity_poly.pdbx_strand_id
1 'polypeptide(L)'
;MRSFPLRLAPALVALAALADGPGGGVRDPAWSPDGQLLAVSFLDQIWTLTPDGEASTALSRWPTEQPIVERDPAWSTDGRRVVFAADRGDGFDLFTVDSGGGGPERLTFLPGDERWPSWTPDGRVLFAYRATDQWDLYVVDAAGAAPGAPATPVALAETPDDEMQPRVSPDGTRVAFAATRDAIPRDVDIWVMPLAARGDRSRDRALEGSRRVVRAHGADAHPSWAPDGRRLAFYAMRQGVGSVWIASLDPRPGDGAEEGGRSRERPQAPPVLLSRYGGQPAWSPDGRTIMVANLPDEAATYNGDPLRTREEPPPLFAMGRAFRLRTLPAPRAPDEGVVSVATTARPDRARWLLAFDRVWETLRSLYYAEPPTATTWQALGATYRPRAARARSEQELEAIVDAMIAEQPLVKQEVTSPSAIVVSAHPLASQAGVRVLEDGGNVVDAAIAVSFALGVVEPDASGIGGDGMALLYLNGMARPTLIDFKDQSPSHATLDNPAIRRDGRIVADGPAAVNIPGVVAGMDYLFKKYASNDVTWERLLAPAIGYAETGVVLDGTLPTTMATARALVEKYDETTRIFLPNGRVPREGERFVNRDYGATLRTLAAEGAKAFYEGSIAKRIAADMAQNGGIIGAEDLAQYRAIERVPLQGRYRGHVVWTAPPPVSSGAALIETLQILGHHEPPLDATFRSDADYFHYAIEATKARDPMRHVADPARWTVEVDPHLTDEHAQSLFRTIRRDRASRFVDSGAEDDQEDESAAEEVSSLGRGTTAFVVADTAGNMIVVTQTLSTWGGSFYVSKGLGFLYNNHLKSHRTTRGTYGQLLPLTRSSTTNAVSLVFERGQATRPLLGVAAAGNQWIVPSVLQTIAGVIDGGLSAQQAVEAPRFLVERDPSDAQRTAARVQIEDRFPADVLADLVARGHRFRKIGRKGEVRYGYASAALIDWQRRVVAGGADPRRSHAATAWQPPSSARRVP
;
A
#
# COMPACT_ATOMS: atom_id res chain seq x y z
N MET A 1 49.67 -12.39 40.56
CA MET A 1 50.15 -13.48 39.69
C MET A 1 49.03 -14.49 39.51
N ARG A 2 48.74 -14.86 38.24
CA ARG A 2 47.81 -15.92 37.75
C ARG A 2 46.30 -15.58 37.87
N SER A 3 45.65 -15.02 36.84
CA SER A 3 45.11 -15.63 35.61
C SER A 3 43.85 -16.49 35.82
N PHE A 4 42.68 -15.95 35.48
CA PHE A 4 41.43 -16.68 35.22
C PHE A 4 40.84 -16.21 33.87
N PRO A 5 40.18 -17.10 33.10
CA PRO A 5 40.04 -16.95 31.65
C PRO A 5 38.76 -16.21 31.25
N LEU A 6 38.86 -15.39 30.20
CA LEU A 6 37.72 -14.86 29.44
C LEU A 6 36.95 -16.03 28.82
N ARG A 7 35.68 -16.20 29.21
CA ARG A 7 34.68 -16.90 28.39
C ARG A 7 33.99 -15.87 27.50
N LEU A 8 34.53 -15.71 26.30
CA LEU A 8 33.85 -15.11 25.15
C LEU A 8 32.98 -16.20 24.50
N ALA A 9 31.64 -16.05 24.58
CA ALA A 9 30.59 -16.54 23.66
C ALA A 9 29.25 -16.65 24.44
N PRO A 10 28.22 -15.84 24.10
CA PRO A 10 27.42 -16.07 22.90
C PRO A 10 27.13 -14.79 22.06
N ALA A 11 28.00 -13.77 22.13
CA ALA A 11 27.88 -12.55 21.31
C ALA A 11 28.24 -12.77 19.82
N LEU A 12 28.97 -13.85 19.48
CA LEU A 12 29.48 -14.09 18.13
C LEU A 12 28.47 -14.75 17.17
N VAL A 13 27.38 -15.33 17.67
CA VAL A 13 26.34 -15.93 16.79
C VAL A 13 25.27 -14.90 16.42
N ALA A 14 24.97 -13.93 17.29
CA ALA A 14 24.07 -12.82 16.99
C ALA A 14 24.69 -11.80 16.01
N LEU A 15 26.03 -11.69 15.99
CA LEU A 15 26.75 -10.89 15.00
C LEU A 15 26.67 -11.47 13.58
N ALA A 16 26.34 -12.75 13.39
CA ALA A 16 26.22 -13.33 12.05
C ALA A 16 24.95 -12.88 11.30
N ALA A 17 23.87 -12.51 12.01
CA ALA A 17 22.68 -11.91 11.41
C ALA A 17 22.85 -10.41 11.09
N LEU A 18 23.87 -9.78 11.70
CA LEU A 18 24.40 -8.46 11.35
C LEU A 18 25.67 -8.54 10.48
N ALA A 19 26.18 -9.74 10.16
CA ALA A 19 27.39 -9.97 9.36
C ALA A 19 27.10 -10.02 7.86
N ASP A 20 25.97 -9.46 7.46
CA ASP A 20 25.68 -9.10 6.09
C ASP A 20 26.47 -7.81 5.79
N GLY A 21 27.79 -7.94 5.61
CA GLY A 21 28.75 -6.83 5.39
C GLY A 21 28.42 -5.90 4.20
N PRO A 22 29.22 -4.83 3.99
CA PRO A 22 28.96 -3.82 2.95
C PRO A 22 28.93 -4.44 1.54
N GLY A 23 27.93 -4.09 0.71
CA GLY A 23 27.76 -4.66 -0.63
C GLY A 23 26.34 -4.72 -1.19
N GLY A 24 25.43 -3.85 -0.74
CA GLY A 24 24.10 -3.70 -1.36
C GLY A 24 24.13 -2.84 -2.63
N GLY A 25 23.01 -2.73 -3.33
CA GLY A 25 22.86 -1.82 -4.48
C GLY A 25 23.33 -2.36 -5.84
N VAL A 26 23.77 -3.62 -5.93
CA VAL A 26 24.17 -4.27 -7.17
C VAL A 26 22.98 -5.00 -7.82
N ARG A 27 22.80 -4.79 -9.12
CA ARG A 27 21.63 -5.25 -9.90
C ARG A 27 22.04 -5.76 -11.28
N ASP A 28 21.05 -6.35 -11.95
CA ASP A 28 21.08 -6.65 -13.38
C ASP A 28 22.33 -7.43 -13.84
N PRO A 29 22.65 -8.59 -13.25
CA PRO A 29 23.85 -9.33 -13.58
C PRO A 29 23.79 -9.90 -14.98
N ALA A 30 24.88 -9.77 -15.73
CA ALA A 30 25.04 -10.33 -17.07
C ALA A 30 26.46 -10.88 -17.25
N TRP A 31 26.58 -12.16 -17.59
CA TRP A 31 27.87 -12.81 -17.81
C TRP A 31 28.49 -12.43 -19.15
N SER A 32 29.80 -12.24 -19.17
CA SER A 32 30.58 -12.22 -20.40
C SER A 32 30.53 -13.62 -21.05
N PRO A 33 30.62 -13.72 -22.39
CA PRO A 33 30.52 -15.01 -23.08
C PRO A 33 31.59 -16.05 -22.68
N ASP A 34 32.75 -15.58 -22.20
CA ASP A 34 33.85 -16.42 -21.70
C ASP A 34 33.75 -16.79 -20.20
N GLY A 35 32.74 -16.25 -19.51
CA GLY A 35 32.47 -16.49 -18.10
C GLY A 35 33.49 -15.87 -17.14
N GLN A 36 34.40 -15.01 -17.61
CA GLN A 36 35.44 -14.41 -16.77
C GLN A 36 34.97 -13.13 -16.06
N LEU A 37 33.95 -12.47 -16.59
CA LEU A 37 33.44 -11.20 -16.08
C LEU A 37 31.90 -11.22 -15.98
N LEU A 38 31.40 -10.36 -15.11
CA LEU A 38 30.00 -9.97 -14.99
C LEU A 38 29.90 -8.48 -15.25
N ALA A 39 28.96 -8.06 -16.08
CA ALA A 39 28.47 -6.70 -16.08
C ALA A 39 27.32 -6.59 -15.09
N VAL A 40 27.29 -5.53 -14.29
CA VAL A 40 26.24 -5.25 -13.31
C VAL A 40 25.95 -3.75 -13.28
N SER A 41 24.74 -3.40 -12.85
CA SER A 41 24.42 -2.04 -12.46
C SER A 41 24.74 -1.87 -10.96
N PHE A 42 25.59 -0.92 -10.58
CA PHE A 42 25.88 -0.60 -9.18
C PHE A 42 25.80 0.92 -8.95
N LEU A 43 24.86 1.34 -8.10
CA LEU A 43 24.49 2.76 -7.90
C LEU A 43 24.36 3.55 -9.22
N ASP A 44 23.62 2.95 -10.15
CA ASP A 44 23.24 3.55 -11.44
C ASP A 44 24.40 3.77 -12.41
N GLN A 45 25.45 2.97 -12.27
CA GLN A 45 26.53 2.86 -13.25
C GLN A 45 26.74 1.40 -13.63
N ILE A 46 27.12 1.14 -14.87
CA ILE A 46 27.57 -0.19 -15.29
C ILE A 46 29.01 -0.42 -14.85
N TRP A 47 29.22 -1.53 -14.14
CA TRP A 47 30.53 -2.03 -13.73
C TRP A 47 30.77 -3.41 -14.33
N THR A 48 32.02 -3.71 -14.63
CA THR A 48 32.47 -5.09 -14.82
C THR A 48 33.13 -5.61 -13.54
N LEU A 49 32.86 -6.86 -13.19
CA LEU A 49 33.43 -7.52 -12.02
C LEU A 49 33.80 -8.97 -12.31
N THR A 50 34.83 -9.47 -11.63
CA THR A 50 35.07 -10.92 -11.57
C THR A 50 33.94 -11.60 -10.79
N PRO A 51 33.59 -12.87 -11.08
CA PRO A 51 32.46 -13.54 -10.42
C PRO A 51 32.51 -13.63 -8.90
N ASP A 52 33.71 -13.57 -8.33
CA ASP A 52 33.99 -13.50 -6.88
C ASP A 52 33.92 -12.07 -6.30
N GLY A 53 33.78 -11.05 -7.14
CA GLY A 53 33.66 -9.65 -6.77
C GLY A 53 34.97 -8.95 -6.40
N GLU A 54 36.13 -9.64 -6.52
CA GLU A 54 37.43 -9.14 -6.05
C GLU A 54 38.06 -8.09 -6.97
N ALA A 55 37.78 -8.14 -8.27
CA ALA A 55 38.20 -7.13 -9.23
C ALA A 55 36.99 -6.46 -9.86
N SER A 56 36.98 -5.13 -9.90
CA SER A 56 35.85 -4.34 -10.40
C SER A 56 36.30 -3.08 -11.14
N THR A 57 35.72 -2.80 -12.31
CA THR A 57 36.01 -1.60 -13.11
C THR A 57 34.72 -0.93 -13.57
N ALA A 58 34.63 0.39 -13.41
CA ALA A 58 33.53 1.17 -13.99
C ALA A 58 33.66 1.18 -15.52
N LEU A 59 32.61 0.76 -16.21
CA LEU A 59 32.67 0.51 -17.65
C LEU A 59 32.43 1.79 -18.48
N SER A 60 31.51 2.64 -18.03
CA SER A 60 31.11 3.87 -18.72
C SER A 60 31.86 5.10 -18.17
N ARG A 61 32.28 5.99 -19.08
CA ARG A 61 32.83 7.32 -18.77
C ARG A 61 32.15 8.39 -19.62
N TRP A 62 31.23 9.12 -19.01
CA TRP A 62 30.48 10.15 -19.71
C TRP A 62 31.27 11.47 -19.79
N PRO A 63 31.12 12.25 -20.88
CA PRO A 63 31.76 13.56 -21.03
C PRO A 63 31.05 14.68 -20.25
N THR A 64 30.10 14.34 -19.38
CA THR A 64 29.29 15.29 -18.60
C THR A 64 29.45 15.01 -17.12
N GLU A 65 29.36 16.08 -16.32
CA GLU A 65 29.22 16.00 -14.87
C GLU A 65 27.77 15.78 -14.43
N GLN A 66 26.80 15.83 -15.36
CA GLN A 66 25.41 15.56 -15.06
C GLN A 66 25.19 14.07 -14.69
N PRO A 67 24.30 13.79 -13.73
CA PRO A 67 23.98 12.43 -13.31
C PRO A 67 23.33 11.64 -14.44
N ILE A 68 23.78 10.40 -14.64
CA ILE A 68 23.20 9.48 -15.62
C ILE A 68 22.84 8.19 -14.89
N VAL A 69 21.62 7.69 -15.14
CA VAL A 69 21.14 6.45 -14.55
C VAL A 69 21.32 5.33 -15.55
N GLU A 70 22.20 4.37 -15.26
CA GLU A 70 22.49 3.24 -16.14
C GLU A 70 21.90 1.93 -15.60
N ARG A 71 21.33 1.11 -16.50
CA ARG A 71 20.58 -0.12 -16.20
C ARG A 71 20.74 -1.21 -17.24
N ASP A 72 20.39 -2.43 -16.83
CA ASP A 72 20.14 -3.55 -17.73
C ASP A 72 21.29 -3.88 -18.71
N PRO A 73 22.54 -4.08 -18.24
CA PRO A 73 23.64 -4.39 -19.14
C PRO A 73 23.49 -5.76 -19.80
N ALA A 74 23.92 -5.88 -21.05
CA ALA A 74 24.02 -7.14 -21.78
C ALA A 74 25.26 -7.18 -22.66
N TRP A 75 25.99 -8.30 -22.62
CA TRP A 75 27.20 -8.50 -23.42
C TRP A 75 26.89 -8.86 -24.86
N SER A 76 27.67 -8.32 -25.79
CA SER A 76 27.72 -8.83 -27.16
C SER A 76 28.22 -10.27 -27.18
N THR A 77 27.79 -11.05 -28.17
CA THR A 77 28.14 -12.47 -28.27
C THR A 77 29.64 -12.72 -28.47
N ASP A 78 30.38 -11.73 -28.97
CA ASP A 78 31.84 -11.76 -29.11
C ASP A 78 32.59 -11.21 -27.87
N GLY A 79 31.87 -10.73 -26.85
CA GLY A 79 32.42 -10.18 -25.61
C GLY A 79 33.12 -8.83 -25.75
N ARG A 80 33.04 -8.16 -26.91
CA ARG A 80 33.74 -6.90 -27.18
C ARG A 80 32.97 -5.66 -26.75
N ARG A 81 31.66 -5.75 -26.60
CA ARG A 81 30.79 -4.61 -26.26
C ARG A 81 29.76 -4.99 -25.21
N VAL A 82 29.30 -3.99 -24.50
CA VAL A 82 28.13 -4.08 -23.60
C VAL A 82 27.10 -3.06 -24.08
N VAL A 83 25.86 -3.51 -24.23
CA VAL A 83 24.69 -2.63 -24.43
C VAL A 83 23.99 -2.45 -23.09
N PHE A 84 23.43 -1.27 -22.84
CA PHE A 84 22.72 -0.96 -21.59
C PHE A 84 21.74 0.18 -21.84
N ALA A 85 20.76 0.35 -20.95
CA ALA A 85 19.84 1.48 -20.96
C ALA A 85 20.40 2.62 -20.10
N ALA A 86 20.29 3.87 -20.57
CA ALA A 86 20.68 5.03 -19.79
C ALA A 86 19.67 6.18 -19.88
N ASP A 87 19.30 6.74 -18.73
CA ASP A 87 18.46 7.94 -18.62
C ASP A 87 19.32 9.15 -18.27
N ARG A 88 19.18 10.21 -19.08
CA ARG A 88 19.89 11.49 -18.97
C ARG A 88 18.94 12.66 -18.66
N GLY A 89 17.71 12.38 -18.23
CA GLY A 89 16.69 13.34 -17.84
C GLY A 89 15.47 13.41 -18.77
N ASP A 90 15.43 12.58 -19.81
CA ASP A 90 14.41 12.57 -20.86
C ASP A 90 13.82 11.18 -21.17
N GLY A 91 14.10 10.18 -20.30
CA GLY A 91 13.69 8.78 -20.50
C GLY A 91 14.89 7.89 -20.81
N PHE A 92 14.67 6.57 -20.79
CA PHE A 92 15.75 5.61 -21.07
C PHE A 92 15.97 5.41 -22.57
N ASP A 93 17.21 5.61 -23.03
CA ASP A 93 17.69 5.21 -24.36
C ASP A 93 18.69 4.05 -24.26
N LEU A 94 18.93 3.32 -25.35
CA LEU A 94 19.98 2.31 -25.41
C LEU A 94 21.32 2.92 -25.80
N PHE A 95 22.38 2.49 -25.11
CA PHE A 95 23.77 2.85 -25.36
C PHE A 95 24.65 1.62 -25.46
N THR A 96 25.75 1.74 -26.19
CA THR A 96 26.80 0.71 -26.25
C THR A 96 28.14 1.27 -25.78
N VAL A 97 28.97 0.42 -25.17
CA VAL A 97 30.33 0.75 -24.74
C VAL A 97 31.25 -0.44 -25.00
N ASP A 98 32.52 -0.18 -25.28
CA ASP A 98 33.55 -1.22 -25.38
C ASP A 98 33.72 -1.95 -24.04
N SER A 99 34.00 -3.25 -24.06
CA SER A 99 34.17 -4.04 -22.84
C SER A 99 35.42 -3.67 -22.03
N GLY A 100 36.41 -3.00 -22.64
CA GLY A 100 37.53 -2.36 -21.95
C GLY A 100 37.16 -1.02 -21.29
N GLY A 101 35.93 -0.54 -21.51
CA GLY A 101 35.39 0.71 -20.99
C GLY A 101 35.70 1.93 -21.84
N GLY A 102 34.94 3.00 -21.65
CA GLY A 102 35.09 4.22 -22.44
C GLY A 102 33.84 5.09 -22.48
N GLY A 103 33.78 6.00 -23.46
CA GLY A 103 32.62 6.84 -23.72
C GLY A 103 31.47 6.04 -24.33
N PRO A 104 30.26 6.04 -23.73
CA PRO A 104 29.12 5.35 -24.32
C PRO A 104 28.61 6.01 -25.61
N GLU A 105 28.18 5.19 -26.57
CA GLU A 105 27.60 5.62 -27.84
C GLU A 105 26.10 5.30 -27.85
N ARG A 106 25.26 6.30 -28.13
CA ARG A 106 23.79 6.13 -28.22
C ARG A 106 23.44 5.27 -29.43
N LEU A 107 22.63 4.24 -29.22
CA LEU A 107 22.20 3.26 -30.23
C LEU A 107 20.84 3.62 -30.85
N THR A 108 19.92 4.15 -30.03
CA THR A 108 18.51 4.37 -30.37
C THR A 108 18.04 5.78 -30.01
N PHE A 109 16.94 6.23 -30.61
CA PHE A 109 16.45 7.61 -30.52
C PHE A 109 14.92 7.68 -30.48
N LEU A 110 14.24 6.68 -29.92
CA LEU A 110 12.78 6.69 -29.89
C LEU A 110 12.25 7.64 -28.81
N PRO A 111 11.06 8.25 -29.01
CA PRO A 111 10.40 9.01 -27.96
C PRO A 111 9.73 8.07 -26.96
N GLY A 112 10.28 7.93 -25.75
CA GLY A 112 9.73 7.07 -24.70
C GLY A 112 10.83 6.35 -23.93
N ASP A 113 10.47 5.26 -23.25
CA ASP A 113 11.42 4.45 -22.50
C ASP A 113 11.83 3.20 -23.27
N GLU A 114 13.13 2.91 -23.28
CA GLU A 114 13.74 1.73 -23.90
C GLU A 114 14.54 0.91 -22.88
N ARG A 115 14.18 -0.36 -22.67
CA ARG A 115 14.64 -1.18 -21.53
C ARG A 115 15.01 -2.61 -21.88
N TRP A 116 15.80 -3.23 -21.00
CA TRP A 116 16.18 -4.65 -21.02
C TRP A 116 16.79 -5.17 -22.34
N PRO A 117 17.85 -4.53 -22.85
CA PRO A 117 18.46 -4.96 -24.11
C PRO A 117 19.06 -6.38 -24.02
N SER A 118 19.06 -7.10 -25.14
CA SER A 118 19.63 -8.44 -25.30
C SER A 118 20.23 -8.58 -26.71
N TRP A 119 21.47 -9.02 -26.81
CA TRP A 119 22.12 -9.26 -28.10
C TRP A 119 21.63 -10.53 -28.77
N THR A 120 21.54 -10.49 -30.10
CA THR A 120 21.44 -11.68 -30.94
C THR A 120 22.83 -12.10 -31.45
N PRO A 121 23.04 -13.37 -31.80
CA PRO A 121 24.30 -13.82 -32.42
C PRO A 121 24.64 -13.13 -33.76
N ASP A 122 23.64 -12.60 -34.47
CA ASP A 122 23.81 -11.89 -35.74
C ASP A 122 24.04 -10.37 -35.60
N GLY A 123 24.23 -9.87 -34.37
CA GLY A 123 24.62 -8.48 -34.09
C GLY A 123 23.45 -7.48 -34.01
N ARG A 124 22.22 -7.95 -33.86
CA ARG A 124 21.05 -7.12 -33.52
C ARG A 124 20.91 -7.00 -32.00
N VAL A 125 20.18 -5.98 -31.57
CA VAL A 125 19.79 -5.77 -30.17
C VAL A 125 18.28 -5.81 -30.07
N LEU A 126 17.78 -6.69 -29.21
CA LEU A 126 16.38 -6.83 -28.86
C LEU A 126 16.11 -6.11 -27.54
N PHE A 127 14.99 -5.39 -27.40
CA PHE A 127 14.66 -4.61 -26.21
C PHE A 127 13.13 -4.43 -26.09
N ALA A 128 12.67 -3.90 -24.95
CA ALA A 128 11.28 -3.47 -24.77
C ALA A 128 11.20 -1.94 -24.88
N TYR A 129 10.15 -1.43 -25.53
CA TYR A 129 9.92 0.00 -25.74
C TYR A 129 8.51 0.38 -25.28
N ARG A 130 8.39 1.56 -24.66
CA ARG A 130 7.11 2.14 -24.24
C ARG A 130 7.05 3.62 -24.59
N ALA A 131 6.12 3.98 -25.49
CA ALA A 131 5.84 5.37 -25.84
C ALA A 131 4.89 6.07 -24.85
N THR A 132 3.91 5.32 -24.33
CA THR A 132 2.91 5.79 -23.37
C THR A 132 2.75 4.77 -22.24
N ASP A 133 1.74 3.90 -22.31
CA ASP A 133 1.32 3.04 -21.21
C ASP A 133 1.58 1.54 -21.46
N GLN A 134 2.00 1.15 -22.66
CA GLN A 134 2.20 -0.25 -23.05
C GLN A 134 3.65 -0.54 -23.44
N TRP A 135 4.17 -1.69 -22.98
CA TRP A 135 5.48 -2.21 -23.38
C TRP A 135 5.39 -3.17 -24.57
N ASP A 136 6.20 -2.93 -25.58
CA ASP A 136 6.28 -3.76 -26.80
C ASP A 136 7.72 -4.18 -27.08
N LEU A 137 7.92 -5.34 -27.71
CA LEU A 137 9.26 -5.82 -28.06
C LEU A 137 9.74 -5.28 -29.42
N TYR A 138 10.94 -4.68 -29.42
CA TYR A 138 11.56 -4.05 -30.59
C TYR A 138 12.95 -4.62 -30.83
N VAL A 139 13.36 -4.68 -32.11
CA VAL A 139 14.70 -5.08 -32.52
C VAL A 139 15.36 -3.98 -33.36
N VAL A 140 16.64 -3.72 -33.12
CA VAL A 140 17.46 -2.76 -33.86
C VAL A 140 18.75 -3.40 -34.34
N ASP A 141 19.22 -3.00 -35.53
CA ASP A 141 20.48 -3.49 -36.09
C ASP A 141 21.66 -2.67 -35.57
N ALA A 142 22.46 -3.25 -34.68
CA ALA A 142 23.62 -2.59 -34.10
C ALA A 142 24.91 -2.78 -34.94
N ALA A 143 24.90 -3.67 -35.93
CA ALA A 143 26.06 -3.99 -36.77
C ALA A 143 26.16 -3.11 -38.04
N GLY A 144 25.10 -2.37 -38.38
CA GLY A 144 24.99 -1.59 -39.62
C GLY A 144 24.94 -0.06 -39.47
N ALA A 145 24.92 0.48 -38.26
CA ALA A 145 24.83 1.92 -38.04
C ALA A 145 26.21 2.59 -38.19
N ALA A 146 26.33 3.60 -39.06
CA ALA A 146 27.48 4.48 -39.03
C ALA A 146 27.51 5.25 -37.69
N PRO A 147 28.69 5.59 -37.12
CA PRO A 147 28.77 6.37 -35.91
C PRO A 147 27.93 7.65 -36.01
N GLY A 148 26.92 7.81 -35.15
CA GLY A 148 26.02 8.97 -35.14
C GLY A 148 24.82 8.92 -36.09
N ALA A 149 24.57 7.81 -36.80
CA ALA A 149 23.36 7.61 -37.62
C ALA A 149 22.27 6.85 -36.82
N PRO A 150 21.01 7.32 -36.78
CA PRO A 150 19.95 6.62 -36.06
C PRO A 150 19.65 5.29 -36.73
N ALA A 151 19.85 4.18 -36.02
CA ALA A 151 19.30 2.89 -36.44
C ALA A 151 17.80 2.89 -36.15
N THR A 152 16.96 2.57 -37.13
CA THR A 152 15.50 2.53 -36.95
C THR A 152 15.08 1.20 -36.32
N PRO A 153 14.59 1.19 -35.07
CA PRO A 153 14.09 -0.03 -34.45
C PRO A 153 12.77 -0.48 -35.09
N VAL A 154 12.50 -1.78 -35.06
CA VAL A 154 11.28 -2.37 -35.64
C VAL A 154 10.58 -3.22 -34.58
N ALA A 155 9.27 -2.99 -34.40
CA ALA A 155 8.43 -3.83 -33.55
C ALA A 155 8.42 -5.28 -34.05
N LEU A 156 8.61 -6.22 -33.12
CA LEU A 156 8.59 -7.66 -33.41
C LEU A 156 7.17 -8.18 -33.66
N ALA A 157 6.22 -7.72 -32.85
CA ALA A 157 4.80 -8.07 -32.94
C ALA A 157 3.96 -6.86 -32.51
N GLU A 158 2.68 -6.85 -32.88
CA GLU A 158 1.69 -5.92 -32.36
C GLU A 158 0.72 -6.74 -31.52
N THR A 159 0.69 -6.48 -30.22
CA THR A 159 -0.22 -7.16 -29.28
C THR A 159 -0.94 -6.13 -28.43
N PRO A 160 -2.07 -6.45 -27.80
CA PRO A 160 -2.71 -5.57 -26.82
C PRO A 160 -2.11 -5.72 -25.41
N ASP A 161 -1.04 -6.52 -25.25
CA ASP A 161 -0.49 -6.95 -23.97
C ASP A 161 0.85 -6.27 -23.69
N ASP A 162 1.22 -6.14 -22.42
CA ASP A 162 2.57 -5.69 -22.04
C ASP A 162 3.57 -6.82 -22.26
N GLU A 163 4.66 -6.53 -22.97
CA GLU A 163 5.76 -7.46 -23.24
C GLU A 163 7.10 -6.88 -22.75
N MET A 164 7.71 -7.53 -21.77
CA MET A 164 8.82 -6.97 -21.01
C MET A 164 9.99 -7.95 -20.91
N GLN A 165 11.17 -7.41 -20.60
CA GLN A 165 12.37 -8.17 -20.20
C GLN A 165 12.79 -9.27 -21.19
N PRO A 166 12.90 -8.98 -22.50
CA PRO A 166 13.24 -9.98 -23.49
C PRO A 166 14.67 -10.51 -23.31
N ARG A 167 14.86 -11.80 -23.56
CA ARG A 167 16.16 -12.48 -23.63
C ARG A 167 16.23 -13.41 -24.82
N VAL A 168 17.23 -13.19 -25.66
CA VAL A 168 17.50 -14.02 -26.84
C VAL A 168 18.15 -15.34 -26.40
N SER A 169 17.73 -16.45 -26.99
CA SER A 169 18.33 -17.76 -26.74
C SER A 169 19.78 -17.84 -27.24
N PRO A 170 20.64 -18.73 -26.68
CA PRO A 170 22.04 -18.86 -27.11
C PRO A 170 22.21 -19.16 -28.61
N ASP A 171 21.25 -19.87 -29.21
CA ASP A 171 21.22 -20.19 -30.64
C ASP A 171 20.68 -19.05 -31.54
N GLY A 172 20.17 -17.96 -30.95
CA GLY A 172 19.61 -16.81 -31.66
C GLY A 172 18.25 -17.03 -32.32
N THR A 173 17.59 -18.17 -32.07
CA THR A 173 16.35 -18.57 -32.77
C THR A 173 15.08 -18.31 -31.99
N ARG A 174 15.17 -17.97 -30.70
CA ARG A 174 14.03 -17.80 -29.80
C ARG A 174 14.22 -16.60 -28.87
N VAL A 175 13.11 -16.06 -28.38
CA VAL A 175 13.07 -15.03 -27.34
C VAL A 175 12.24 -15.54 -26.17
N ALA A 176 12.78 -15.43 -24.95
CA ALA A 176 11.99 -15.53 -23.72
C ALA A 176 11.67 -14.13 -23.20
N PHE A 177 10.46 -13.87 -22.73
CA PHE A 177 10.01 -12.56 -22.26
C PHE A 177 8.87 -12.71 -21.25
N ALA A 178 8.64 -11.70 -20.42
CA ALA A 178 7.52 -11.64 -19.49
C ALA A 178 6.32 -10.95 -20.17
N ALA A 179 5.09 -11.46 -20.02
CA ALA A 179 3.92 -10.85 -20.66
C ALA A 179 2.59 -11.04 -19.91
N THR A 180 1.62 -10.14 -20.15
CA THR A 180 0.29 -10.09 -19.50
C THR A 180 -0.85 -10.76 -20.30
N ARG A 181 -0.53 -11.68 -21.21
CA ARG A 181 -1.43 -12.15 -22.30
C ARG A 181 -2.68 -12.93 -21.88
N ASP A 182 -2.80 -13.41 -20.65
CA ASP A 182 -3.83 -14.38 -20.24
C ASP A 182 -5.09 -13.74 -19.60
N ALA A 183 -5.27 -12.43 -19.73
CA ALA A 183 -6.43 -11.66 -19.23
C ALA A 183 -6.73 -11.78 -17.72
N ILE A 184 -5.90 -12.51 -16.96
CA ILE A 184 -5.93 -12.50 -15.49
C ILE A 184 -5.23 -11.20 -15.06
N PRO A 185 -5.95 -10.26 -14.41
CA PRO A 185 -5.37 -8.97 -14.07
C PRO A 185 -4.12 -9.13 -13.19
N ARG A 186 -2.99 -8.54 -13.64
CA ARG A 186 -1.69 -8.51 -12.95
C ARG A 186 -0.90 -9.82 -12.87
N ASP A 187 -1.42 -10.92 -13.42
CA ASP A 187 -0.57 -12.09 -13.67
C ASP A 187 0.39 -11.75 -14.82
N VAL A 188 1.66 -12.05 -14.62
CA VAL A 188 2.72 -11.91 -15.63
C VAL A 188 3.40 -13.25 -15.72
N ASP A 189 3.39 -13.86 -16.90
CA ASP A 189 4.00 -15.16 -17.14
C ASP A 189 5.23 -15.04 -18.05
N ILE A 190 6.14 -16.00 -17.99
CA ILE A 190 7.21 -16.12 -18.99
C ILE A 190 6.68 -16.83 -20.24
N TRP A 191 6.89 -16.19 -21.39
CA TRP A 191 6.58 -16.68 -22.72
C TRP A 191 7.87 -16.89 -23.53
N VAL A 192 7.82 -17.83 -24.47
CA VAL A 192 8.86 -18.06 -25.47
C VAL A 192 8.26 -17.98 -26.86
N MET A 193 8.90 -17.26 -27.78
CA MET A 193 8.50 -17.19 -29.19
C MET A 193 9.69 -17.39 -30.13
N PRO A 194 9.46 -17.78 -31.40
CA PRO A 194 10.48 -17.78 -32.43
C PRO A 194 10.99 -16.35 -32.71
N LEU A 195 12.30 -16.21 -32.92
CA LEU A 195 12.93 -14.97 -33.39
C LEU A 195 13.20 -15.07 -34.89
N ALA A 196 12.66 -14.13 -35.66
CA ALA A 196 12.86 -14.09 -37.11
C ALA A 196 14.34 -13.82 -37.47
N ALA A 197 14.82 -14.48 -38.52
CA ALA A 197 16.16 -14.26 -39.07
C ALA A 197 16.29 -12.82 -39.62
N ARG A 198 17.51 -12.30 -39.66
CA ARG A 198 17.78 -10.95 -40.20
C ARG A 198 17.20 -10.79 -41.61
N GLY A 199 16.37 -9.78 -41.81
CA GLY A 199 15.71 -9.48 -43.09
C GLY A 199 14.33 -10.12 -43.28
N ASP A 200 13.93 -11.06 -42.43
CA ASP A 200 12.55 -11.57 -42.39
C ASP A 200 11.67 -10.57 -41.62
N ARG A 201 10.63 -10.06 -42.29
CA ARG A 201 9.68 -9.06 -41.76
C ARG A 201 8.31 -9.67 -41.42
N SER A 202 8.16 -11.00 -41.46
CA SER A 202 6.88 -11.62 -41.11
C SER A 202 6.60 -11.47 -39.62
N ARG A 203 5.67 -10.56 -39.27
CA ARG A 203 5.25 -10.32 -37.88
C ARG A 203 4.33 -11.42 -37.34
N ASP A 204 3.54 -12.04 -38.23
CA ASP A 204 2.51 -13.02 -37.86
C ASP A 204 3.09 -14.35 -37.31
N ARG A 205 4.27 -14.79 -37.81
CA ARG A 205 4.92 -16.05 -37.38
C ARG A 205 5.39 -16.04 -35.93
N ALA A 206 5.72 -14.88 -35.38
CA ALA A 206 6.20 -14.77 -34.00
C ALA A 206 5.07 -15.11 -33.01
N LEU A 207 3.84 -14.67 -33.31
CA LEU A 207 2.66 -14.92 -32.47
C LEU A 207 2.16 -16.36 -32.61
N GLU A 208 2.12 -16.92 -33.82
CA GLU A 208 1.68 -18.30 -34.06
C GLU A 208 2.55 -19.35 -33.35
N GLY A 209 3.84 -19.07 -33.18
CA GLY A 209 4.79 -19.96 -32.49
C GLY A 209 4.99 -19.66 -31.01
N SER A 210 4.29 -18.68 -30.44
CA SER A 210 4.50 -18.28 -29.04
C SER A 210 3.89 -19.28 -28.06
N ARG A 211 4.64 -19.62 -27.01
CA ARG A 211 4.20 -20.56 -25.96
C ARG A 211 4.56 -20.06 -24.57
N ARG A 212 3.63 -20.20 -23.64
CA ARG A 212 3.84 -19.94 -22.22
C ARG A 212 4.76 -21.01 -21.61
N VAL A 213 5.66 -20.64 -20.70
CA VAL A 213 6.65 -21.54 -20.07
C VAL A 213 6.08 -22.17 -18.80
N VAL A 214 5.49 -21.37 -17.92
CA VAL A 214 4.88 -21.81 -16.65
C VAL A 214 3.47 -21.24 -16.55
N ARG A 215 2.54 -22.00 -15.94
CA ARG A 215 1.22 -21.48 -15.55
C ARG A 215 1.12 -21.56 -14.04
N ALA A 216 1.40 -20.46 -13.36
CA ALA A 216 1.25 -20.37 -11.91
C ALA A 216 0.99 -18.91 -11.52
N HIS A 217 -0.10 -18.68 -10.78
CA HIS A 217 -0.51 -17.36 -10.30
C HIS A 217 0.63 -16.57 -9.66
N GLY A 218 0.70 -15.28 -9.95
CA GLY A 218 1.74 -14.37 -9.50
C GLY A 218 2.44 -13.66 -10.65
N ALA A 219 3.53 -12.97 -10.31
CA ALA A 219 4.33 -12.22 -11.28
C ALA A 219 5.68 -12.90 -11.52
N ASP A 220 5.86 -13.46 -12.71
CA ASP A 220 7.12 -13.95 -13.23
C ASP A 220 7.86 -12.86 -13.99
N ALA A 221 9.19 -12.82 -13.82
CA ALA A 221 10.02 -11.80 -14.41
C ALA A 221 11.46 -12.30 -14.61
N HIS A 222 12.25 -11.50 -15.32
CA HIS A 222 13.69 -11.65 -15.51
C HIS A 222 14.10 -13.06 -15.96
N PRO A 223 13.58 -13.55 -17.11
CA PRO A 223 14.00 -14.84 -17.63
C PRO A 223 15.51 -14.84 -17.93
N SER A 224 16.16 -15.99 -17.86
CA SER A 224 17.58 -16.19 -18.15
C SER A 224 17.80 -17.58 -18.74
N TRP A 225 18.35 -17.63 -19.95
CA TRP A 225 18.60 -18.89 -20.66
C TRP A 225 19.76 -19.67 -20.05
N ALA A 226 19.56 -20.97 -19.85
CA ALA A 226 20.69 -21.87 -19.70
C ALA A 226 21.47 -21.95 -21.03
N PRO A 227 22.80 -22.18 -21.00
CA PRO A 227 23.62 -22.26 -22.22
C PRO A 227 23.19 -23.35 -23.21
N ASP A 228 22.50 -24.38 -22.72
CA ASP A 228 21.93 -25.45 -23.54
C ASP A 228 20.71 -25.01 -24.39
N GLY A 229 20.14 -23.83 -24.13
CA GLY A 229 18.94 -23.33 -24.81
C GLY A 229 17.67 -24.15 -24.53
N ARG A 230 17.69 -25.02 -23.52
CA ARG A 230 16.58 -25.94 -23.16
C ARG A 230 15.97 -25.63 -21.80
N ARG A 231 16.60 -24.77 -20.99
CA ARG A 231 16.09 -24.37 -19.67
C ARG A 231 16.10 -22.86 -19.51
N LEU A 232 15.17 -22.37 -18.68
CA LEU A 232 15.08 -20.97 -18.26
C LEU A 232 15.11 -20.91 -16.73
N ALA A 233 16.01 -20.08 -16.18
CA ALA A 233 15.84 -19.56 -14.83
C ALA A 233 15.00 -18.28 -14.88
N PHE A 234 14.17 -18.02 -13.88
CA PHE A 234 13.35 -16.80 -13.82
C PHE A 234 13.04 -16.45 -12.37
N TYR A 235 12.79 -15.17 -12.15
CA TYR A 235 12.25 -14.66 -10.89
C TYR A 235 10.75 -14.91 -10.83
N ALA A 236 10.23 -15.28 -9.67
CA ALA A 236 8.81 -15.46 -9.43
C ALA A 236 8.42 -14.88 -8.07
N MET A 237 7.42 -14.02 -8.08
CA MET A 237 6.73 -13.58 -6.88
C MET A 237 5.54 -14.49 -6.62
N ARG A 238 5.52 -15.15 -5.47
CA ARG A 238 4.47 -16.08 -5.06
C ARG A 238 4.11 -15.79 -3.60
N GLN A 239 2.84 -15.47 -3.32
CA GLN A 239 2.33 -15.19 -1.96
C GLN A 239 3.15 -14.12 -1.21
N GLY A 240 3.53 -13.05 -1.92
CA GLY A 240 4.35 -11.95 -1.40
C GLY A 240 5.82 -12.27 -1.13
N VAL A 241 6.29 -13.44 -1.54
CA VAL A 241 7.70 -13.85 -1.42
C VAL A 241 8.32 -13.95 -2.81
N GLY A 242 9.42 -13.23 -3.02
CA GLY A 242 10.23 -13.35 -4.23
C GLY A 242 11.14 -14.58 -4.17
N SER A 243 11.26 -15.31 -5.27
CA SER A 243 12.10 -16.52 -5.38
C SER A 243 12.62 -16.73 -6.80
N VAL A 244 13.60 -17.62 -6.99
CA VAL A 244 14.13 -17.98 -8.33
C VAL A 244 13.81 -19.43 -8.64
N TRP A 245 13.32 -19.67 -9.86
CA TRP A 245 12.86 -20.96 -10.34
C TRP A 245 13.53 -21.33 -11.65
N ILE A 246 13.57 -22.63 -11.96
CA ILE A 246 14.03 -23.15 -13.25
C ILE A 246 12.91 -23.96 -13.91
N ALA A 247 12.61 -23.65 -15.17
CA ALA A 247 11.71 -24.43 -16.00
C ALA A 247 12.45 -25.10 -17.18
N SER A 248 12.03 -26.32 -17.52
CA SER A 248 12.47 -27.00 -18.74
C SER A 248 11.54 -26.66 -19.90
N LEU A 249 12.14 -26.46 -21.07
CA LEU A 249 11.43 -26.18 -22.32
C LEU A 249 11.19 -27.45 -23.15
N ASP A 250 11.69 -28.60 -22.70
CA ASP A 250 11.54 -29.89 -23.35
C ASP A 250 10.15 -30.51 -23.10
N PRO A 251 9.49 -31.06 -24.14
CA PRO A 251 8.30 -31.89 -23.94
C PRO A 251 8.66 -33.15 -23.15
N ARG A 252 7.72 -33.67 -22.33
CA ARG A 252 7.93 -34.93 -21.62
C ARG A 252 7.90 -36.11 -22.62
N PRO A 253 8.73 -37.16 -22.45
CA PRO A 253 8.64 -38.36 -23.27
C PRO A 253 7.29 -39.05 -23.08
N GLY A 254 6.52 -39.24 -24.15
CA GLY A 254 5.19 -39.88 -24.14
C GLY A 254 4.10 -39.11 -24.90
N ASP A 255 4.35 -37.85 -25.25
CA ASP A 255 3.34 -36.93 -25.83
C ASP A 255 3.27 -36.96 -27.37
N GLY A 256 3.35 -38.15 -27.97
CA GLY A 256 3.26 -38.34 -29.42
C GLY A 256 1.82 -38.39 -29.94
N ALA A 257 1.50 -37.44 -30.84
CA ALA A 257 0.44 -37.42 -31.86
C ALA A 257 -1.05 -37.46 -31.43
N GLU A 258 -1.75 -36.33 -31.63
CA GLU A 258 -3.12 -36.35 -32.16
C GLU A 258 -3.31 -35.19 -33.17
N GLU A 259 -3.90 -35.54 -34.32
CA GLU A 259 -4.33 -34.63 -35.38
C GLU A 259 -5.61 -33.88 -34.96
N GLY A 260 -5.59 -32.55 -35.01
CA GLY A 260 -6.80 -31.75 -34.81
C GLY A 260 -6.48 -30.38 -34.23
N GLY A 261 -6.41 -29.37 -35.09
CA GLY A 261 -6.06 -28.00 -34.74
C GLY A 261 -6.94 -27.39 -33.64
N ARG A 262 -6.31 -27.16 -32.48
CA ARG A 262 -6.43 -26.01 -31.55
C ARG A 262 -5.80 -26.43 -30.21
N SER A 263 -4.49 -26.22 -30.08
CA SER A 263 -3.77 -26.51 -28.84
C SER A 263 -4.10 -25.45 -27.78
N ARG A 264 -5.14 -25.68 -26.99
CA ARG A 264 -5.29 -25.08 -25.66
C ARG A 264 -4.68 -26.06 -24.65
N GLU A 265 -3.67 -25.58 -23.93
CA GLU A 265 -3.17 -26.09 -22.64
C GLU A 265 -2.55 -27.52 -22.63
N ARG A 266 -1.22 -27.62 -22.58
CA ARG A 266 -0.51 -28.79 -22.03
C ARG A 266 0.50 -28.35 -20.96
N PRO A 267 0.56 -29.01 -19.79
CA PRO A 267 1.46 -28.63 -18.71
C PRO A 267 2.92 -28.96 -19.05
N GLN A 268 3.77 -27.93 -19.11
CA GLN A 268 5.22 -28.09 -19.09
C GLN A 268 5.65 -28.64 -17.72
N ALA A 269 6.82 -29.28 -17.61
CA ALA A 269 7.29 -29.80 -16.33
C ALA A 269 7.24 -28.71 -15.25
N PRO A 270 6.74 -28.99 -14.03
CA PRO A 270 6.58 -27.98 -13.01
C PRO A 270 7.96 -27.35 -12.74
N PRO A 271 8.03 -26.02 -12.65
CA PRO A 271 9.29 -25.36 -12.37
C PRO A 271 9.85 -25.85 -11.04
N VAL A 272 11.18 -25.94 -10.96
CA VAL A 272 11.88 -26.36 -9.75
C VAL A 272 12.36 -25.10 -9.03
N LEU A 273 12.04 -24.98 -7.75
CA LEU A 273 12.56 -23.90 -6.90
C LEU A 273 14.08 -24.03 -6.81
N LEU A 274 14.80 -23.00 -7.27
CA LEU A 274 16.26 -22.94 -7.18
C LEU A 274 16.70 -22.22 -5.91
N SER A 275 16.05 -21.09 -5.58
CA SER A 275 16.46 -20.24 -4.48
C SER A 275 15.26 -19.57 -3.82
N ARG A 276 15.25 -19.56 -2.49
CA ARG A 276 14.28 -18.80 -1.69
C ARG A 276 14.59 -17.31 -1.64
N TYR A 277 15.77 -16.94 -2.09
CA TYR A 277 16.15 -15.55 -2.30
C TYR A 277 15.63 -15.08 -3.65
N GLY A 278 14.66 -14.18 -3.65
CA GLY A 278 14.15 -13.53 -4.85
C GLY A 278 15.17 -12.59 -5.49
N GLY A 279 15.38 -12.71 -6.79
CA GLY A 279 16.27 -11.84 -7.55
C GLY A 279 16.33 -12.14 -9.04
N GLN A 280 16.99 -11.28 -9.81
CA GLN A 280 17.24 -11.49 -11.23
C GLN A 280 18.34 -12.55 -11.41
N PRO A 281 18.04 -13.69 -12.07
CA PRO A 281 19.02 -14.73 -12.35
C PRO A 281 19.85 -14.44 -13.62
N ALA A 282 21.08 -14.92 -13.63
CA ALA A 282 21.98 -14.94 -14.78
C ALA A 282 22.82 -16.23 -14.80
N TRP A 283 22.61 -17.07 -15.81
CA TRP A 283 23.38 -18.29 -16.01
C TRP A 283 24.82 -18.01 -16.46
N SER A 284 25.78 -18.70 -15.86
CA SER A 284 27.14 -18.74 -16.38
C SER A 284 27.19 -19.45 -17.74
N PRO A 285 28.11 -19.07 -18.64
CA PRO A 285 28.23 -19.71 -19.96
C PRO A 285 28.53 -21.21 -19.92
N ASP A 286 29.14 -21.70 -18.85
CA ASP A 286 29.40 -23.14 -18.64
C ASP A 286 28.21 -23.92 -18.06
N GLY A 287 27.14 -23.22 -17.67
CA GLY A 287 25.91 -23.79 -17.13
C GLY A 287 26.05 -24.38 -15.72
N ARG A 288 27.15 -24.09 -15.00
CA ARG A 288 27.39 -24.64 -13.65
C ARG A 288 26.98 -23.71 -12.53
N THR A 289 26.84 -22.42 -12.80
CA THR A 289 26.58 -21.39 -11.80
C THR A 289 25.44 -20.48 -12.27
N ILE A 290 24.60 -20.05 -11.33
CA ILE A 290 23.62 -18.98 -11.54
C ILE A 290 23.98 -17.85 -10.59
N MET A 291 24.20 -16.66 -11.14
CA MET A 291 24.31 -15.43 -10.38
C MET A 291 22.90 -14.89 -10.14
N VAL A 292 22.58 -14.52 -8.90
CA VAL A 292 21.30 -13.91 -8.54
C VAL A 292 21.58 -12.55 -7.91
N ALA A 293 21.07 -11.49 -8.53
CA ALA A 293 21.00 -10.18 -7.88
C ALA A 293 19.66 -10.04 -7.18
N ASN A 294 19.68 -9.97 -5.85
CA ASN A 294 18.48 -9.91 -5.04
C ASN A 294 17.60 -8.72 -5.41
N LEU A 295 16.31 -8.96 -5.59
CA LEU A 295 15.31 -7.90 -5.67
C LEU A 295 14.72 -7.70 -4.27
N PRO A 296 14.26 -6.49 -3.92
CA PRO A 296 13.53 -6.29 -2.68
C PRO A 296 12.26 -7.15 -2.68
N ASP A 297 11.89 -7.66 -1.51
CA ASP A 297 10.56 -8.24 -1.31
C ASP A 297 9.48 -7.20 -1.71
N GLU A 298 8.33 -7.69 -2.19
CA GLU A 298 7.20 -6.94 -2.78
C GLU A 298 7.31 -5.41 -2.84
N ALA A 299 7.19 -4.89 -4.06
CA ALA A 299 7.09 -3.45 -4.28
C ALA A 299 5.99 -2.87 -3.40
N ALA A 300 6.39 -1.92 -2.57
CA ALA A 300 5.50 -1.23 -1.68
C ALA A 300 4.35 -0.59 -2.50
N THR A 301 3.09 -0.97 -2.24
CA THR A 301 1.89 -0.54 -3.00
C THR A 301 1.52 0.93 -2.73
N TYR A 302 0.89 1.58 -3.71
CA TYR A 302 0.51 3.01 -3.75
C TYR A 302 0.64 3.89 -2.48
N ASN A 303 1.47 4.92 -2.58
CA ASN A 303 1.70 5.98 -1.58
C ASN A 303 1.03 7.32 -1.92
N GLY A 304 0.04 7.34 -2.81
CA GLY A 304 -0.50 8.59 -3.35
C GLY A 304 0.09 8.99 -4.71
N ASP A 305 1.14 8.32 -5.19
CA ASP A 305 1.78 8.60 -6.48
C ASP A 305 1.22 7.71 -7.61
N PRO A 306 0.35 8.23 -8.51
CA PRO A 306 -0.24 7.46 -9.60
C PRO A 306 0.77 7.09 -10.69
N LEU A 307 1.95 7.72 -10.69
CA LEU A 307 3.02 7.50 -11.67
C LEU A 307 4.10 6.55 -11.15
N ARG A 308 3.96 6.02 -9.94
CA ARG A 308 4.94 5.13 -9.30
C ARG A 308 5.33 3.98 -10.24
N THR A 309 6.52 4.06 -10.83
CA THR A 309 7.08 2.99 -11.65
C THR A 309 8.04 2.12 -10.83
N ARG A 310 8.22 0.85 -11.26
CA ARG A 310 9.25 -0.06 -10.71
C ARG A 310 10.69 0.39 -11.06
N GLU A 311 10.80 1.42 -11.88
CA GLU A 311 12.03 1.89 -12.51
C GLU A 311 12.60 3.14 -11.83
N GLU A 312 11.77 3.85 -11.07
CA GLU A 312 12.18 4.90 -10.15
C GLU A 312 13.29 4.44 -9.20
N PRO A 313 14.22 5.34 -8.85
CA PRO A 313 15.44 4.98 -8.18
C PRO A 313 15.14 4.23 -6.88
N PRO A 314 15.97 3.23 -6.52
CA PRO A 314 15.86 2.65 -5.19
C PRO A 314 15.95 3.78 -4.16
N PRO A 315 15.14 3.75 -3.09
CA PRO A 315 15.45 4.58 -1.93
C PRO A 315 16.87 4.23 -1.53
N LEU A 316 17.67 5.24 -1.20
CA LEU A 316 19.12 5.18 -1.31
C LEU A 316 19.74 3.84 -0.94
N PHE A 317 19.24 3.22 0.13
CA PHE A 317 19.54 1.84 0.46
C PHE A 317 18.29 1.14 1.04
N ALA A 318 17.52 0.49 0.16
CA ALA A 318 16.34 -0.29 0.55
C ALA A 318 16.76 -1.60 1.25
N MET A 319 16.91 -1.54 2.57
CA MET A 319 16.48 -2.58 3.52
C MET A 319 17.06 -4.00 3.36
N GLY A 320 18.19 -4.26 4.02
CA GLY A 320 18.62 -5.63 4.35
C GLY A 320 19.20 -6.43 3.18
N ARG A 321 18.52 -7.51 2.79
CA ARG A 321 19.01 -8.53 1.82
C ARG A 321 18.91 -8.11 0.34
N ALA A 322 18.23 -7.01 0.04
CA ALA A 322 17.95 -6.59 -1.34
C ALA A 322 19.22 -6.09 -2.06
N PHE A 323 19.24 -6.22 -3.39
CA PHE A 323 20.30 -5.75 -4.28
C PHE A 323 21.71 -6.26 -3.92
N ARG A 324 21.79 -7.49 -3.44
CA ARG A 324 23.04 -8.23 -3.18
C ARG A 324 23.25 -9.28 -4.26
N LEU A 325 24.51 -9.52 -4.63
CA LEU A 325 24.89 -10.62 -5.52
C LEU A 325 25.10 -11.92 -4.74
N ARG A 326 24.61 -13.02 -5.31
CA ARG A 326 24.77 -14.38 -4.78
C ARG A 326 25.07 -15.36 -5.90
N THR A 327 26.02 -16.25 -5.68
CA THR A 327 26.26 -17.38 -6.58
C THR A 327 25.56 -18.63 -6.08
N LEU A 328 24.89 -19.34 -6.99
CA LEU A 328 24.21 -20.60 -6.76
C LEU A 328 24.80 -21.68 -7.69
N PRO A 329 25.19 -22.87 -7.19
CA PRO A 329 25.49 -24.01 -8.05
C PRO A 329 24.23 -24.51 -8.78
N ALA A 330 24.34 -24.83 -10.06
CA ALA A 330 23.23 -25.37 -10.86
C ALA A 330 23.52 -26.81 -11.35
N PRO A 331 22.62 -27.81 -11.20
CA PRO A 331 21.36 -27.86 -10.44
C PRO A 331 21.50 -28.72 -9.16
N ARG A 332 21.47 -28.10 -7.98
CA ARG A 332 21.45 -28.79 -6.67
C ARG A 332 20.19 -28.44 -5.88
N ALA A 333 20.05 -28.97 -4.65
CA ALA A 333 18.92 -28.67 -3.78
C ALA A 333 18.82 -27.15 -3.50
N PRO A 334 17.62 -26.61 -3.19
CA PRO A 334 17.42 -25.18 -2.96
C PRO A 334 18.41 -24.63 -1.94
N ASP A 335 19.07 -23.52 -2.28
CA ASP A 335 20.04 -22.82 -1.45
C ASP A 335 21.31 -23.63 -1.05
N GLU A 336 21.56 -24.81 -1.63
CA GLU A 336 22.76 -25.61 -1.34
C GLU A 336 24.01 -24.97 -1.96
N GLY A 337 24.95 -24.52 -1.13
CA GLY A 337 26.21 -23.92 -1.59
C GLY A 337 26.09 -22.45 -2.02
N VAL A 338 25.06 -21.72 -1.57
CA VAL A 338 24.95 -20.27 -1.82
C VAL A 338 26.14 -19.53 -1.20
N VAL A 339 26.76 -18.65 -1.99
CA VAL A 339 27.79 -17.73 -1.50
C VAL A 339 27.37 -16.31 -1.83
N SER A 340 27.45 -15.41 -0.83
CA SER A 340 27.26 -13.97 -1.05
C SER A 340 28.53 -13.37 -1.63
N VAL A 341 28.39 -12.59 -2.68
CA VAL A 341 29.50 -11.91 -3.36
C VAL A 341 29.57 -10.47 -2.87
N ALA A 342 30.64 -10.12 -2.15
CA ALA A 342 30.94 -8.74 -1.82
C ALA A 342 31.72 -8.12 -2.97
N THR A 343 31.31 -6.93 -3.42
CA THR A 343 31.99 -6.22 -4.50
C THR A 343 33.06 -5.27 -3.96
N THR A 344 34.24 -5.25 -4.58
CA THR A 344 35.25 -4.21 -4.35
C THR A 344 34.93 -2.90 -5.03
N ALA A 345 33.85 -2.82 -5.81
CA ALA A 345 33.47 -1.60 -6.53
C ALA A 345 33.31 -0.43 -5.54
N ARG A 346 33.91 0.70 -5.92
CA ARG A 346 33.84 1.96 -5.16
C ARG A 346 33.25 3.01 -6.08
N PRO A 347 31.94 3.30 -5.98
CA PRO A 347 31.33 4.41 -6.68
C PRO A 347 32.05 5.69 -6.28
N ASP A 348 32.15 6.64 -7.21
CA ASP A 348 32.69 7.94 -6.88
C ASP A 348 31.86 8.60 -5.76
N ARG A 349 32.50 9.36 -4.87
CA ARG A 349 31.83 10.13 -3.82
C ARG A 349 30.78 11.08 -4.39
N ALA A 350 30.97 11.56 -5.62
CA ALA A 350 29.97 12.33 -6.34
C ALA A 350 28.64 11.55 -6.49
N ARG A 351 28.69 10.25 -6.77
CA ARG A 351 27.49 9.39 -6.89
C ARG A 351 26.77 9.17 -5.56
N TRP A 352 27.51 9.06 -4.46
CA TRP A 352 26.93 9.01 -3.11
C TRP A 352 26.21 10.30 -2.73
N LEU A 353 26.82 11.45 -3.05
CA LEU A 353 26.20 12.75 -2.83
C LEU A 353 24.95 12.93 -3.70
N LEU A 354 24.98 12.49 -4.95
CA LEU A 354 23.82 12.49 -5.84
C LEU A 354 22.69 11.62 -5.31
N ALA A 355 23.04 10.50 -4.71
CA ALA A 355 22.07 9.66 -4.06
C ALA A 355 21.39 10.48 -2.93
N PHE A 356 22.16 11.09 -2.02
CA PHE A 356 21.59 11.96 -0.97
C PHE A 356 20.70 13.06 -1.56
N ASP A 357 21.16 13.74 -2.61
CA ASP A 357 20.44 14.83 -3.28
C ASP A 357 19.11 14.34 -3.86
N ARG A 358 19.03 13.11 -4.39
CA ARG A 358 17.77 12.53 -4.89
C ARG A 358 16.76 12.31 -3.78
N VAL A 359 17.16 11.73 -2.65
CA VAL A 359 16.23 11.57 -1.51
C VAL A 359 15.76 12.94 -1.01
N TRP A 360 16.69 13.90 -0.92
CA TRP A 360 16.34 15.24 -0.49
C TRP A 360 15.36 15.91 -1.45
N GLU A 361 15.59 15.80 -2.75
CA GLU A 361 14.76 16.41 -3.80
C GLU A 361 13.40 15.73 -3.93
N THR A 362 13.33 14.40 -3.82
CA THR A 362 12.06 13.66 -3.81
C THR A 362 11.16 14.08 -2.64
N LEU A 363 11.72 14.18 -1.42
CA LEU A 363 10.92 14.63 -0.27
C LEU A 363 10.55 16.11 -0.37
N ARG A 364 11.43 16.93 -0.95
CA ARG A 364 11.12 18.33 -1.29
C ARG A 364 9.92 18.40 -2.22
N SER A 365 9.92 17.64 -3.33
CA SER A 365 8.85 17.69 -4.33
C SER A 365 7.53 17.13 -3.80
N LEU A 366 7.57 16.09 -2.96
CA LEU A 366 6.36 15.45 -2.44
C LEU A 366 5.72 16.21 -1.27
N TYR A 367 6.52 16.73 -0.33
CA TYR A 367 6.00 17.18 0.98
C TYR A 367 6.43 18.59 1.38
N TYR A 368 7.54 19.09 0.84
CA TYR A 368 8.16 20.34 1.29
C TYR A 368 8.43 21.31 0.14
N ALA A 369 7.50 21.37 -0.82
CA ALA A 369 7.62 22.23 -1.99
C ALA A 369 7.27 23.69 -1.68
N GLU A 370 6.35 23.91 -0.73
CA GLU A 370 5.78 25.23 -0.43
C GLU A 370 6.13 25.72 1.00
N PRO A 371 6.22 27.06 1.23
CA PRO A 371 6.44 27.61 2.56
C PRO A 371 5.31 27.28 3.56
N PRO A 372 5.59 27.21 4.87
CA PRO A 372 6.88 27.46 5.52
C PRO A 372 7.80 26.22 5.61
N THR A 373 7.30 25.03 5.27
CA THR A 373 8.04 23.77 5.42
C THR A 373 9.21 23.67 4.45
N ALA A 374 9.06 24.22 3.24
CA ALA A 374 10.13 24.32 2.24
C ALA A 374 11.40 24.99 2.78
N THR A 375 11.26 26.09 3.53
CA THR A 375 12.41 26.79 4.13
C THR A 375 13.14 25.93 5.16
N THR A 376 12.39 25.19 5.99
CA THR A 376 12.97 24.30 6.99
C THR A 376 13.68 23.11 6.33
N TRP A 377 13.07 22.53 5.30
CA TRP A 377 13.68 21.43 4.52
C TRP A 377 14.96 21.86 3.80
N GLN A 378 14.99 23.09 3.28
CA GLN A 378 16.18 23.68 2.67
C GLN A 378 17.31 23.88 3.68
N ALA A 379 17.00 24.34 4.89
CA ALA A 379 17.99 24.48 5.97
C ALA A 379 18.55 23.12 6.41
N LEU A 380 17.72 22.07 6.45
CA LEU A 380 18.17 20.69 6.70
C LEU A 380 19.12 20.23 5.59
N GLY A 381 18.76 20.44 4.32
CA GLY A 381 19.64 20.13 3.18
C GLY A 381 20.99 20.82 3.29
N ALA A 382 21.02 22.12 3.61
CA ALA A 382 22.26 22.89 3.81
C ALA A 382 23.12 22.36 4.99
N THR A 383 22.49 21.78 6.00
CA THR A 383 23.16 21.20 7.18
C THR A 383 23.73 19.81 6.91
N TYR A 384 22.95 18.97 6.23
CA TYR A 384 23.24 17.54 6.06
C TYR A 384 24.03 17.23 4.79
N ARG A 385 23.85 18.00 3.70
CA ARG A 385 24.56 17.79 2.43
C ARG A 385 26.09 17.86 2.58
N PRO A 386 26.70 18.81 3.32
CA PRO A 386 28.14 18.82 3.55
C PRO A 386 28.65 17.62 4.36
N ARG A 387 27.81 17.03 5.24
CA ARG A 387 28.13 15.81 5.97
C ARG A 387 28.11 14.62 5.00
N ALA A 388 27.08 14.51 4.17
CA ALA A 388 26.97 13.48 3.14
C ALA A 388 28.17 13.50 2.18
N ALA A 389 28.63 14.67 1.77
CA ALA A 389 29.83 14.83 0.94
C ALA A 389 31.13 14.36 1.60
N ARG A 390 31.17 14.25 2.94
CA ARG A 390 32.33 13.77 3.72
C ARG A 390 32.21 12.30 4.12
N ALA A 391 31.08 11.66 3.86
CA ALA A 391 30.85 10.26 4.18
C ALA A 391 31.92 9.37 3.51
N ARG A 392 32.48 8.45 4.29
CA ARG A 392 33.57 7.55 3.87
C ARG A 392 33.07 6.14 3.54
N SER A 393 31.81 5.86 3.85
CA SER A 393 31.15 4.59 3.60
C SER A 393 29.66 4.79 3.32
N GLU A 394 29.06 3.78 2.70
CA GLU A 394 27.62 3.65 2.50
C GLU A 394 26.84 3.75 3.82
N GLN A 395 27.28 3.02 4.84
CA GLN A 395 26.64 3.02 6.16
C GLN A 395 26.68 4.40 6.84
N GLU A 396 27.77 5.17 6.65
CA GLU A 396 27.87 6.53 7.16
C GLU A 396 26.90 7.47 6.42
N LEU A 397 26.77 7.31 5.08
CA LEU A 397 25.81 8.07 4.29
C LEU A 397 24.37 7.76 4.69
N GLU A 398 24.03 6.48 4.90
CA GLU A 398 22.73 6.06 5.43
C GLU A 398 22.41 6.74 6.76
N ALA A 399 23.34 6.69 7.72
CA ALA A 399 23.13 7.32 9.01
C ALA A 399 22.88 8.84 8.90
N ILE A 400 23.56 9.51 7.96
CA ILE A 400 23.36 10.94 7.68
C ILE A 400 21.97 11.21 7.09
N VAL A 401 21.51 10.38 6.14
CA VAL A 401 20.16 10.49 5.55
C VAL A 401 19.10 10.21 6.61
N ASP A 402 19.29 9.17 7.43
CA ASP A 402 18.38 8.79 8.51
C ASP A 402 18.23 9.91 9.55
N ALA A 403 19.34 10.55 9.92
CA ALA A 403 19.32 11.71 10.82
C ALA A 403 18.59 12.92 10.21
N MET A 404 18.83 13.22 8.93
CA MET A 404 18.10 14.31 8.22
C MET A 404 16.60 14.06 8.20
N ILE A 405 16.18 12.83 7.87
CA ILE A 405 14.78 12.42 7.81
C ILE A 405 14.17 12.40 9.21
N ALA A 406 14.94 12.05 10.23
CA ALA A 406 14.47 12.08 11.60
C ALA A 406 14.14 13.51 12.05
N GLU A 407 14.86 14.51 11.57
CA GLU A 407 14.67 15.94 11.86
C GLU A 407 13.71 16.66 10.91
N GLN A 408 13.06 15.96 9.98
CA GLN A 408 12.16 16.59 9.02
C GLN A 408 11.04 17.39 9.71
N PRO A 409 10.63 18.56 9.15
CA PRO A 409 9.50 19.32 9.67
C PRO A 409 8.18 18.55 9.48
N LEU A 410 7.12 19.01 10.13
CA LEU A 410 5.77 18.54 9.81
C LEU A 410 5.45 18.82 8.35
N VAL A 411 4.83 17.85 7.68
CA VAL A 411 4.34 17.98 6.30
C VAL A 411 3.19 18.97 6.26
N LYS A 412 2.21 18.81 7.15
CA LYS A 412 1.10 19.75 7.33
C LYS A 412 1.33 20.55 8.60
N GLN A 413 1.17 21.86 8.49
CA GLN A 413 1.24 22.73 9.67
C GLN A 413 0.07 22.44 10.60
N GLU A 414 0.32 22.59 11.90
CA GLU A 414 -0.74 22.48 12.89
C GLU A 414 -1.78 23.58 12.68
N VAL A 415 -3.06 23.18 12.70
CA VAL A 415 -4.19 24.11 12.59
C VAL A 415 -4.88 24.15 13.95
N THR A 416 -5.04 25.36 14.49
CA THR A 416 -5.73 25.59 15.77
C THR A 416 -6.87 26.60 15.62
N SER A 417 -7.90 26.46 16.44
CA SER A 417 -9.01 27.40 16.51
C SER A 417 -9.46 27.68 17.95
N PRO A 418 -9.77 28.93 18.33
CA PRO A 418 -10.44 29.27 19.57
C PRO A 418 -11.96 29.01 19.52
N SER A 419 -12.48 28.34 18.49
CA SER A 419 -13.92 28.02 18.37
C SER A 419 -14.14 26.58 17.95
N ALA A 420 -13.95 26.23 16.68
CA ALA A 420 -14.11 24.85 16.23
C ALA A 420 -13.12 24.46 15.12
N ILE A 421 -12.93 23.15 14.96
CA ILE A 421 -12.12 22.56 13.90
C ILE A 421 -12.88 21.40 13.24
N VAL A 422 -12.75 21.31 11.92
CA VAL A 422 -13.23 20.19 11.12
C VAL A 422 -12.01 19.53 10.50
N VAL A 423 -11.84 18.23 10.73
CA VAL A 423 -10.74 17.45 10.17
C VAL A 423 -11.31 16.26 9.40
N SER A 424 -11.10 16.21 8.10
CA SER A 424 -11.61 15.12 7.26
C SER A 424 -10.62 14.71 6.18
N ALA A 425 -10.90 13.59 5.52
CA ALA A 425 -9.98 12.98 4.57
C ALA A 425 -9.74 13.75 3.26
N HIS A 426 -10.58 14.76 2.98
CA HIS A 426 -10.46 15.62 1.80
C HIS A 426 -10.75 17.10 2.15
N PRO A 427 -10.07 18.10 1.54
CA PRO A 427 -10.18 19.50 1.94
C PRO A 427 -11.57 20.10 1.70
N LEU A 428 -12.20 19.75 0.57
CA LEU A 428 -13.57 20.19 0.27
C LEU A 428 -14.60 19.65 1.26
N ALA A 429 -14.39 18.45 1.82
CA ALA A 429 -15.28 17.93 2.85
C ALA A 429 -15.10 18.69 4.18
N SER A 430 -13.86 19.03 4.55
CA SER A 430 -13.61 19.86 5.74
C SER A 430 -14.23 21.25 5.57
N GLN A 431 -14.14 21.81 4.36
CA GLN A 431 -14.77 23.08 4.03
C GLN A 431 -16.30 23.01 4.09
N ALA A 432 -16.93 21.91 3.67
CA ALA A 432 -18.37 21.72 3.80
C ALA A 432 -18.83 21.78 5.27
N GLY A 433 -18.10 21.12 6.18
CA GLY A 433 -18.37 21.22 7.61
C GLY A 433 -18.23 22.64 8.16
N VAL A 434 -17.17 23.35 7.78
CA VAL A 434 -16.95 24.74 8.21
C VAL A 434 -18.07 25.66 7.72
N ARG A 435 -18.53 25.52 6.48
CA ARG A 435 -19.66 26.31 5.97
C ARG A 435 -20.94 26.12 6.78
N VAL A 436 -21.19 24.90 7.27
CA VAL A 436 -22.34 24.63 8.13
C VAL A 436 -22.17 25.24 9.53
N LEU A 437 -20.96 25.27 10.07
CA LEU A 437 -20.68 26.01 11.31
C LEU A 437 -20.88 27.53 11.10
N GLU A 438 -20.49 28.07 9.95
CA GLU A 438 -20.75 29.48 9.58
C GLU A 438 -22.25 29.79 9.48
N ASP A 439 -23.06 28.83 9.04
CA ASP A 439 -24.52 28.94 8.98
C ASP A 439 -25.19 28.76 10.36
N GLY A 440 -24.42 28.57 11.44
CA GLY A 440 -24.92 28.45 12.82
C GLY A 440 -25.08 27.02 13.32
N GLY A 441 -24.65 26.02 12.54
CA GLY A 441 -24.71 24.61 12.95
C GLY A 441 -23.76 24.26 14.09
N ASN A 442 -24.04 23.15 14.78
CA ASN A 442 -23.15 22.58 15.78
C ASN A 442 -22.18 21.55 15.16
N VAL A 443 -21.35 20.91 16.00
CA VAL A 443 -20.38 19.88 15.52
C VAL A 443 -21.04 18.70 14.81
N VAL A 444 -22.29 18.36 15.15
CA VAL A 444 -23.06 17.26 14.55
C VAL A 444 -23.58 17.66 13.17
N ASP A 445 -24.09 18.88 13.02
CA ASP A 445 -24.49 19.44 11.72
C ASP A 445 -23.31 19.44 10.75
N ALA A 446 -22.16 19.93 11.21
CA ALA A 446 -20.93 19.93 10.43
C ALA A 446 -20.49 18.51 10.04
N ALA A 447 -20.60 17.54 10.96
CA ALA A 447 -20.27 16.14 10.69
C ALA A 447 -21.19 15.51 9.61
N ILE A 448 -22.47 15.84 9.60
CA ILE A 448 -23.42 15.38 8.56
C ILE A 448 -23.03 15.95 7.20
N ALA A 449 -22.70 17.24 7.12
CA ALA A 449 -22.25 17.87 5.87
C ALA A 449 -20.93 17.27 5.36
N VAL A 450 -19.98 17.01 6.25
CA VAL A 450 -18.72 16.30 5.94
C VAL A 450 -19.00 14.90 5.38
N SER A 451 -19.89 14.12 6.02
CA SER A 451 -20.24 12.76 5.59
C SER A 451 -20.75 12.72 4.14
N PHE A 452 -21.71 13.59 3.79
CA PHE A 452 -22.24 13.66 2.43
C PHE A 452 -21.22 14.21 1.42
N ALA A 453 -20.42 15.21 1.81
CA ALA A 453 -19.39 15.75 0.94
C ALA A 453 -18.33 14.69 0.60
N LEU A 454 -17.90 13.88 1.57
CA LEU A 454 -16.96 12.75 1.35
C LEU A 454 -17.49 11.74 0.35
N GLY A 455 -18.81 11.51 0.29
CA GLY A 455 -19.40 10.65 -0.75
C GLY A 455 -19.21 11.17 -2.18
N VAL A 456 -18.93 12.46 -2.35
CA VAL A 456 -18.71 13.10 -3.66
C VAL A 456 -17.22 13.22 -3.98
N VAL A 457 -16.41 13.62 -3.01
CA VAL A 457 -14.98 13.93 -3.20
C VAL A 457 -14.07 12.73 -2.98
N GLU A 458 -14.55 11.70 -2.28
CA GLU A 458 -13.88 10.41 -2.09
C GLU A 458 -14.86 9.23 -2.37
N PRO A 459 -15.50 9.19 -3.56
CA PRO A 459 -16.60 8.27 -3.84
C PRO A 459 -16.17 6.80 -3.85
N ASP A 460 -14.87 6.55 -4.01
CA ASP A 460 -14.26 5.23 -3.98
C ASP A 460 -13.95 4.74 -2.56
N ALA A 461 -13.95 5.60 -1.54
CA ALA A 461 -13.73 5.21 -0.14
C ALA A 461 -15.03 5.03 0.65
N SER A 462 -16.00 5.91 0.40
CA SER A 462 -17.22 6.02 1.21
C SER A 462 -18.34 6.71 0.44
N GLY A 463 -19.56 6.66 0.98
CA GLY A 463 -20.70 7.39 0.45
C GLY A 463 -22.01 6.81 0.98
N ILE A 464 -23.14 7.26 0.41
CA ILE A 464 -24.47 6.82 0.87
C ILE A 464 -24.75 5.33 0.62
N GLY A 465 -23.97 4.67 -0.24
CA GLY A 465 -23.98 3.21 -0.45
C GLY A 465 -23.17 2.42 0.57
N GLY A 466 -22.56 3.09 1.55
CA GLY A 466 -21.73 2.51 2.59
C GLY A 466 -22.38 2.41 3.97
N ASP A 467 -21.54 2.23 4.97
CA ASP A 467 -21.92 2.12 6.39
C ASP A 467 -20.87 2.78 7.30
N GLY A 468 -21.07 2.70 8.62
CA GLY A 468 -20.09 3.17 9.58
C GLY A 468 -20.58 3.28 11.02
N MET A 469 -19.85 4.08 11.81
CA MET A 469 -20.18 4.41 13.20
C MET A 469 -19.80 5.86 13.50
N ALA A 470 -20.58 6.52 14.36
CA ALA A 470 -20.31 7.85 14.87
C ALA A 470 -20.31 7.84 16.40
N LEU A 471 -19.19 8.18 17.02
CA LEU A 471 -19.05 8.36 18.46
C LEU A 471 -19.09 9.85 18.76
N LEU A 472 -20.03 10.30 19.60
CA LEU A 472 -20.16 11.70 19.96
C LEU A 472 -20.28 11.93 21.46
N TYR A 473 -19.79 13.09 21.87
CA TYR A 473 -20.02 13.69 23.17
C TYR A 473 -20.34 15.17 22.96
N LEU A 474 -21.47 15.60 23.49
CA LEU A 474 -21.85 17.00 23.54
C LEU A 474 -21.77 17.46 25.00
N ASN A 475 -21.33 18.70 25.20
CA ASN A 475 -21.23 19.29 26.53
C ASN A 475 -22.59 19.22 27.24
N GLY A 476 -22.57 18.73 28.48
CA GLY A 476 -23.78 18.46 29.27
C GLY A 476 -24.29 17.01 29.19
N MET A 477 -23.76 16.17 28.30
CA MET A 477 -24.01 14.73 28.32
C MET A 477 -23.31 14.07 29.52
N ALA A 478 -23.95 13.07 30.12
CA ALA A 478 -23.36 12.31 31.23
C ALA A 478 -22.21 11.38 30.78
N ARG A 479 -22.27 10.92 29.52
CA ARG A 479 -21.27 10.08 28.86
C ARG A 479 -21.42 10.16 27.34
N PRO A 480 -20.40 9.79 26.56
CA PRO A 480 -20.53 9.66 25.10
C PRO A 480 -21.58 8.62 24.70
N THR A 481 -22.08 8.75 23.47
CA THR A 481 -22.98 7.78 22.83
C THR A 481 -22.47 7.42 21.45
N LEU A 482 -22.83 6.24 20.95
CA LEU A 482 -22.43 5.78 19.62
C LEU A 482 -23.64 5.50 18.75
N ILE A 483 -23.65 6.06 17.54
CA ILE A 483 -24.63 5.75 16.50
C ILE A 483 -24.00 4.70 15.59
N ASP A 484 -24.53 3.48 15.65
CA ASP A 484 -24.19 2.36 14.79
C ASP A 484 -25.11 2.36 13.56
N PHE A 485 -24.49 2.69 12.42
CA PHE A 485 -25.09 2.62 11.10
C PHE A 485 -24.31 1.65 10.22
N LYS A 486 -23.86 0.52 10.80
CA LYS A 486 -23.31 -0.61 10.08
C LYS A 486 -24.31 -1.17 9.09
N ASP A 487 -23.82 -1.63 7.95
CA ASP A 487 -24.61 -2.30 6.93
C ASP A 487 -25.27 -3.55 7.51
N GLN A 488 -26.30 -4.05 6.83
CA GLN A 488 -26.92 -5.34 7.17
C GLN A 488 -26.95 -6.26 5.96
N SER A 489 -26.64 -7.53 6.16
CA SER A 489 -26.88 -8.55 5.14
C SER A 489 -28.36 -8.55 4.71
N PRO A 490 -28.67 -8.63 3.40
CA PRO A 490 -30.05 -8.69 2.94
C PRO A 490 -30.78 -9.95 3.44
N SER A 491 -32.11 -9.94 3.41
CA SER A 491 -32.93 -11.10 3.82
C SER A 491 -32.62 -12.37 3.02
N HIS A 492 -32.21 -12.21 1.77
CA HIS A 492 -31.81 -13.31 0.87
C HIS A 492 -30.32 -13.66 0.93
N ALA A 493 -29.53 -13.07 1.83
CA ALA A 493 -28.11 -13.40 2.02
C ALA A 493 -27.95 -14.68 2.86
N THR A 494 -28.33 -15.82 2.28
CA THR A 494 -28.20 -17.14 2.90
C THR A 494 -27.10 -17.95 2.22
N LEU A 495 -26.42 -18.82 2.98
CA LEU A 495 -25.28 -19.60 2.46
C LEU A 495 -25.64 -20.61 1.35
N ASP A 496 -26.93 -20.89 1.14
CA ASP A 496 -27.51 -21.68 0.05
C ASP A 496 -27.94 -20.85 -1.16
N ASN A 497 -27.93 -19.52 -1.09
CA ASN A 497 -28.25 -18.68 -2.24
C ASN A 497 -27.09 -18.72 -3.27
N PRO A 498 -27.33 -19.23 -4.50
CA PRO A 498 -26.29 -19.30 -5.52
C PRO A 498 -25.87 -17.91 -6.03
N ALA A 499 -26.71 -16.88 -5.91
CA ALA A 499 -26.40 -15.53 -6.41
C ALA A 499 -25.22 -14.89 -5.67
N ILE A 500 -25.04 -15.24 -4.39
CA ILE A 500 -23.94 -14.70 -3.56
C ILE A 500 -22.68 -15.56 -3.64
N ARG A 501 -22.70 -16.68 -4.38
CA ARG A 501 -21.56 -17.59 -4.50
C ARG A 501 -21.06 -17.70 -5.95
N ARG A 502 -19.76 -17.59 -6.15
CA ARG A 502 -19.06 -17.87 -7.41
C ARG A 502 -17.86 -18.75 -7.10
N ASP A 503 -17.71 -19.87 -7.81
CA ASP A 503 -16.62 -20.84 -7.62
C ASP A 503 -16.44 -21.29 -6.15
N GLY A 504 -17.56 -21.49 -5.46
CA GLY A 504 -17.58 -21.90 -4.04
C GLY A 504 -17.36 -20.78 -3.02
N ARG A 505 -17.02 -19.56 -3.47
CA ARG A 505 -16.67 -18.40 -2.63
C ARG A 505 -17.75 -17.33 -2.64
N ILE A 506 -17.79 -16.46 -1.63
CA ILE A 506 -18.67 -15.29 -1.64
C ILE A 506 -18.18 -14.29 -2.69
N VAL A 507 -19.12 -13.72 -3.45
CA VAL A 507 -18.83 -12.67 -4.44
C VAL A 507 -18.26 -11.41 -3.77
N ALA A 508 -17.22 -10.82 -4.37
CA ALA A 508 -16.53 -9.65 -3.83
C ALA A 508 -16.89 -8.33 -4.55
N ASP A 509 -17.58 -8.42 -5.68
CA ASP A 509 -17.96 -7.32 -6.55
C ASP A 509 -19.39 -7.49 -7.11
N GLY A 510 -19.94 -6.43 -7.68
CA GLY A 510 -21.26 -6.42 -8.29
C GLY A 510 -22.44 -6.28 -7.33
N PRO A 511 -23.67 -6.33 -7.88
CA PRO A 511 -24.89 -6.06 -7.11
C PRO A 511 -25.18 -7.13 -6.05
N ALA A 512 -24.69 -8.37 -6.23
CA ALA A 512 -24.85 -9.46 -5.28
C ALA A 512 -23.91 -9.35 -4.04
N ALA A 513 -22.82 -8.57 -4.12
CA ALA A 513 -21.88 -8.38 -3.02
C ALA A 513 -22.34 -7.33 -1.99
N VAL A 514 -23.47 -6.66 -2.26
CA VAL A 514 -23.90 -5.47 -1.53
C VAL A 514 -24.71 -5.83 -0.29
N ASN A 515 -24.33 -5.27 0.86
CA ASN A 515 -25.18 -5.22 2.05
C ASN A 515 -25.99 -3.91 2.09
N ILE A 516 -27.10 -3.93 2.83
CA ILE A 516 -28.02 -2.80 2.95
C ILE A 516 -27.28 -1.57 3.50
N PRO A 517 -27.19 -0.44 2.76
CA PRO A 517 -26.42 0.72 3.17
C PRO A 517 -26.98 1.46 4.39
N GLY A 518 -26.09 1.93 5.27
CA GLY A 518 -26.44 2.54 6.55
C GLY A 518 -26.20 4.04 6.70
N VAL A 519 -25.32 4.63 5.89
CA VAL A 519 -24.89 6.04 6.07
C VAL A 519 -26.06 7.02 6.14
N VAL A 520 -27.05 6.90 5.26
CA VAL A 520 -28.20 7.82 5.23
C VAL A 520 -29.02 7.74 6.53
N ALA A 521 -29.29 6.54 7.04
CA ALA A 521 -30.00 6.37 8.31
C ALA A 521 -29.18 6.88 9.50
N GLY A 522 -27.86 6.71 9.48
CA GLY A 522 -26.98 7.22 10.53
C GLY A 522 -27.01 8.75 10.60
N MET A 523 -26.89 9.41 9.45
CA MET A 523 -26.94 10.87 9.37
C MET A 523 -28.31 11.43 9.70
N ASP A 524 -29.40 10.77 9.28
CA ASP A 524 -30.77 11.15 9.66
C ASP A 524 -31.04 10.97 11.15
N TYR A 525 -30.50 9.91 11.78
CA TYR A 525 -30.60 9.71 13.22
C TYR A 525 -29.87 10.84 13.98
N LEU A 526 -28.64 11.16 13.56
CA LEU A 526 -27.87 12.26 14.13
C LEU A 526 -28.60 13.60 13.96
N PHE A 527 -29.15 13.86 12.77
CA PHE A 527 -29.90 15.07 12.47
C PHE A 527 -31.11 15.22 13.40
N LYS A 528 -31.95 14.18 13.49
CA LYS A 528 -33.19 14.24 14.29
C LYS A 528 -32.97 14.38 15.78
N LYS A 529 -31.82 13.91 16.30
CA LYS A 529 -31.59 13.80 17.75
C LYS A 529 -30.56 14.76 18.30
N TYR A 530 -29.53 15.10 17.51
CA TYR A 530 -28.32 15.77 17.99
C TYR A 530 -27.93 17.03 17.18
N ALA A 531 -28.62 17.35 16.08
CA ALA A 531 -28.43 18.60 15.35
C ALA A 531 -28.78 19.83 16.20
N SER A 532 -28.28 21.01 15.78
CA SER A 532 -28.61 22.30 16.40
C SER A 532 -30.10 22.65 16.31
N ASN A 533 -30.77 22.20 15.24
CA ASN A 533 -32.06 22.70 14.73
C ASN A 533 -32.00 24.10 14.09
N ASP A 534 -30.82 24.71 13.98
CA ASP A 534 -30.63 26.01 13.33
C ASP A 534 -30.33 25.88 11.83
N VAL A 535 -29.85 24.71 11.38
CA VAL A 535 -29.55 24.40 9.98
C VAL A 535 -30.47 23.27 9.49
N THR A 536 -31.10 23.46 8.33
CA THR A 536 -32.05 22.47 7.78
C THR A 536 -31.33 21.31 7.10
N TRP A 537 -32.00 20.15 6.97
CA TRP A 537 -31.46 18.97 6.28
C TRP A 537 -30.99 19.29 4.86
N GLU A 538 -31.78 20.06 4.10
CA GLU A 538 -31.42 20.50 2.75
C GLU A 538 -30.11 21.30 2.74
N ARG A 539 -29.92 22.14 3.75
CA ARG A 539 -28.74 22.99 3.86
C ARG A 539 -27.48 22.18 4.20
N LEU A 540 -27.61 21.11 4.98
CA LEU A 540 -26.52 20.17 5.26
C LEU A 540 -26.04 19.44 4.00
N LEU A 541 -26.95 19.10 3.07
CA LEU A 541 -26.62 18.41 1.82
C LEU A 541 -26.15 19.36 0.70
N ALA A 542 -26.44 20.66 0.81
CA ALA A 542 -26.16 21.64 -0.24
C ALA A 542 -24.69 21.67 -0.72
N PRO A 543 -23.66 21.58 0.15
CA PRO A 543 -22.27 21.53 -0.31
C PRO A 543 -21.99 20.31 -1.20
N ALA A 544 -22.44 19.12 -0.78
CA ALA A 544 -22.24 17.89 -1.53
C ALA A 544 -22.95 17.93 -2.90
N ILE A 545 -24.19 18.44 -2.94
CA ILE A 545 -24.93 18.66 -4.19
C ILE A 545 -24.12 19.57 -5.13
N GLY A 546 -23.64 20.70 -4.61
CA GLY A 546 -22.84 21.65 -5.39
C GLY A 546 -21.58 21.02 -5.98
N TYR A 547 -20.83 20.26 -5.17
CA TYR A 547 -19.64 19.55 -5.63
C TYR A 547 -19.95 18.50 -6.72
N ALA A 548 -21.05 17.75 -6.58
CA ALA A 548 -21.40 16.71 -7.54
C ALA A 548 -21.84 17.29 -8.90
N GLU A 549 -22.57 18.42 -8.89
CA GLU A 549 -23.14 19.01 -10.11
C GLU A 549 -22.17 19.93 -10.86
N THR A 550 -21.33 20.67 -10.14
CA THR A 550 -20.33 21.58 -10.73
C THR A 550 -18.97 20.89 -10.97
N GLY A 551 -18.76 19.76 -10.31
CA GLY A 551 -17.56 18.95 -10.36
C GLY A 551 -16.42 19.44 -9.47
N VAL A 552 -15.51 18.52 -9.20
CA VAL A 552 -14.35 18.70 -8.31
C VAL A 552 -13.06 18.49 -9.11
N VAL A 553 -12.01 19.21 -8.74
CA VAL A 553 -10.67 18.97 -9.31
C VAL A 553 -10.11 17.75 -8.59
N LEU A 554 -9.76 16.71 -9.35
CA LEU A 554 -9.28 15.45 -8.79
C LEU A 554 -7.88 15.59 -8.21
N ASP A 555 -7.68 14.98 -7.04
CA ASP A 555 -6.36 14.57 -6.56
C ASP A 555 -5.94 13.24 -7.22
N GLY A 556 -4.79 12.69 -6.83
CA GLY A 556 -4.29 11.43 -7.36
C GLY A 556 -5.05 10.17 -6.91
N THR A 557 -5.91 10.24 -5.87
CA THR A 557 -6.50 9.05 -5.22
C THR A 557 -7.50 8.34 -6.11
N LEU A 558 -8.56 9.04 -6.55
CA LEU A 558 -9.61 8.45 -7.39
C LEU A 558 -9.07 7.96 -8.75
N PRO A 559 -8.26 8.74 -9.50
CA PRO A 559 -7.55 8.25 -10.69
C PRO A 559 -6.83 6.92 -10.46
N THR A 560 -6.11 6.82 -9.35
CA THR A 560 -5.37 5.60 -9.02
C THR A 560 -6.31 4.44 -8.79
N THR A 561 -7.35 4.59 -7.97
CA THR A 561 -8.30 3.51 -7.74
C THR A 561 -8.92 3.03 -9.06
N MET A 562 -9.31 3.96 -9.94
CA MET A 562 -9.92 3.62 -11.23
C MET A 562 -8.93 2.93 -12.18
N ALA A 563 -7.66 3.37 -12.23
CA ALA A 563 -6.61 2.68 -13.00
C ALA A 563 -6.33 1.27 -12.46
N THR A 564 -6.15 1.18 -11.14
CA THR A 564 -5.79 -0.02 -10.39
C THR A 564 -6.90 -1.08 -10.47
N ALA A 565 -8.16 -0.63 -10.56
CA ALA A 565 -9.37 -1.45 -10.65
C ALA A 565 -10.03 -1.47 -12.03
N ARG A 566 -9.31 -1.08 -13.10
CA ARG A 566 -9.93 -0.83 -14.41
C ARG A 566 -10.83 -1.97 -14.90
N ALA A 567 -10.38 -3.22 -14.77
CA ALA A 567 -11.16 -4.39 -15.16
C ALA A 567 -12.49 -4.53 -14.39
N LEU A 568 -12.52 -4.18 -13.09
CA LEU A 568 -13.73 -4.18 -12.28
C LEU A 568 -14.66 -3.01 -12.65
N VAL A 569 -14.08 -1.87 -13.02
CA VAL A 569 -14.84 -0.68 -13.47
C VAL A 569 -15.50 -0.95 -14.82
N GLU A 570 -14.76 -1.51 -15.79
CA GLU A 570 -15.22 -1.83 -17.15
C GLU A 570 -16.25 -2.96 -17.19
N LYS A 571 -16.36 -3.76 -16.11
CA LYS A 571 -17.35 -4.84 -15.98
C LYS A 571 -18.80 -4.33 -15.87
N TYR A 572 -18.99 -3.09 -15.40
CA TYR A 572 -20.31 -2.52 -15.14
C TYR A 572 -20.53 -1.24 -15.94
N ASP A 573 -21.54 -1.24 -16.81
CA ASP A 573 -21.79 -0.14 -17.77
C ASP A 573 -21.95 1.23 -17.10
N GLU A 574 -22.73 1.30 -16.02
CA GLU A 574 -22.98 2.57 -15.32
C GLU A 574 -21.74 3.07 -14.57
N THR A 575 -20.94 2.15 -14.02
CA THR A 575 -19.66 2.48 -13.38
C THR A 575 -18.67 2.99 -14.42
N THR A 576 -18.55 2.30 -15.56
CA THR A 576 -17.74 2.73 -16.71
C THR A 576 -18.13 4.13 -17.17
N ARG A 577 -19.42 4.37 -17.38
CA ARG A 577 -19.93 5.66 -17.89
C ARG A 577 -19.57 6.83 -16.97
N ILE A 578 -19.61 6.62 -15.65
CA ILE A 578 -19.36 7.67 -14.66
C ILE A 578 -17.86 7.83 -14.40
N PHE A 579 -17.15 6.73 -14.14
CA PHE A 579 -15.78 6.75 -13.62
C PHE A 579 -14.70 6.60 -14.69
N LEU A 580 -15.05 6.22 -15.92
CA LEU A 580 -14.19 6.25 -17.10
C LEU A 580 -14.75 7.22 -18.15
N PRO A 581 -14.81 8.54 -17.87
CA PRO A 581 -15.34 9.50 -18.82
C PRO A 581 -14.57 9.45 -20.14
N ASN A 582 -15.29 9.27 -21.24
CA ASN A 582 -14.73 9.04 -22.58
C ASN A 582 -13.90 7.74 -22.73
N GLY A 583 -14.19 6.72 -21.91
CA GLY A 583 -13.54 5.41 -21.99
C GLY A 583 -12.12 5.37 -21.44
N ARG A 584 -11.70 6.37 -20.65
CA ARG A 584 -10.37 6.43 -20.04
C ARG A 584 -10.44 6.79 -18.57
N VAL A 585 -9.40 6.44 -17.83
CA VAL A 585 -9.19 6.89 -16.45
C VAL A 585 -9.04 8.42 -16.44
N PRO A 586 -9.75 9.14 -15.55
CA PRO A 586 -9.57 10.58 -15.38
C PRO A 586 -8.21 10.85 -14.71
N ARG A 587 -7.58 11.98 -15.05
CA ARG A 587 -6.23 12.33 -14.53
C ARG A 587 -6.33 13.28 -13.33
N GLU A 588 -5.31 13.26 -12.48
CA GLU A 588 -5.13 14.29 -11.45
C GLU A 588 -5.17 15.69 -12.08
N GLY A 589 -5.79 16.65 -11.40
CA GLY A 589 -6.02 18.01 -11.90
C GLY A 589 -7.18 18.15 -12.88
N GLU A 590 -7.77 17.05 -13.40
CA GLU A 590 -8.98 17.13 -14.21
C GLU A 590 -10.23 17.40 -13.36
N ARG A 591 -11.22 18.07 -13.96
CA ARG A 591 -12.53 18.28 -13.34
C ARG A 591 -13.40 17.04 -13.55
N PHE A 592 -13.79 16.39 -12.46
CA PHE A 592 -14.71 15.27 -12.45
C PHE A 592 -16.12 15.71 -12.05
N VAL A 593 -17.14 15.29 -12.80
CA VAL A 593 -18.54 15.69 -12.59
C VAL A 593 -19.42 14.44 -12.49
N ASN A 594 -20.26 14.35 -11.45
CA ASN A 594 -21.20 13.25 -11.25
C ASN A 594 -22.62 13.78 -11.01
N ARG A 595 -23.29 14.16 -12.10
CA ARG A 595 -24.63 14.77 -12.05
C ARG A 595 -25.71 13.83 -11.56
N ASP A 596 -25.56 12.53 -11.81
CA ASP A 596 -26.49 11.51 -11.33
C ASP A 596 -26.49 11.48 -9.81
N TYR A 597 -25.30 11.54 -9.21
CA TYR A 597 -25.20 11.61 -7.76
C TYR A 597 -25.72 12.94 -7.20
N GLY A 598 -25.47 14.05 -7.88
CA GLY A 598 -26.07 15.35 -7.54
C GLY A 598 -27.61 15.31 -7.54
N ALA A 599 -28.22 14.64 -8.52
CA ALA A 599 -29.67 14.45 -8.57
C ALA A 599 -30.18 13.57 -7.42
N THR A 600 -29.49 12.47 -7.10
CA THR A 600 -29.80 11.62 -5.95
C THR A 600 -29.73 12.40 -4.64
N LEU A 601 -28.69 13.21 -4.43
CA LEU A 601 -28.55 14.06 -3.25
C LEU A 601 -29.63 15.15 -3.18
N ARG A 602 -30.06 15.72 -4.32
CA ARG A 602 -31.21 16.64 -4.36
C ARG A 602 -32.52 15.97 -3.94
N THR A 603 -32.78 14.76 -4.43
CA THR A 603 -33.93 13.97 -3.99
C THR A 603 -33.85 13.70 -2.48
N LEU A 604 -32.68 13.32 -1.98
CA LEU A 604 -32.48 13.07 -0.56
C LEU A 604 -32.64 14.34 0.29
N ALA A 605 -32.22 15.50 -0.21
CA ALA A 605 -32.43 16.79 0.43
C ALA A 605 -33.93 17.13 0.53
N ALA A 606 -34.67 16.98 -0.57
CA ALA A 606 -36.08 17.36 -0.63
C ALA A 606 -37.04 16.40 0.10
N GLU A 607 -36.75 15.11 0.08
CA GLU A 607 -37.64 14.05 0.60
C GLU A 607 -37.16 13.44 1.93
N GLY A 608 -35.95 13.80 2.38
CA GLY A 608 -35.30 13.23 3.57
C GLY A 608 -34.90 11.77 3.41
N ALA A 609 -34.38 11.15 4.48
CA ALA A 609 -33.90 9.76 4.47
C ALA A 609 -34.95 8.72 4.03
N LYS A 610 -36.25 9.04 4.18
CA LYS A 610 -37.34 8.19 3.69
C LYS A 610 -37.23 7.91 2.20
N ALA A 611 -36.70 8.83 1.40
CA ALA A 611 -36.47 8.61 -0.03
C ALA A 611 -35.58 7.39 -0.31
N PHE A 612 -34.53 7.21 0.50
CA PHE A 612 -33.53 6.17 0.34
C PHE A 612 -34.04 4.78 0.77
N TYR A 613 -34.87 4.71 1.80
CA TYR A 613 -35.32 3.44 2.39
C TYR A 613 -36.74 3.00 1.98
N GLU A 614 -37.63 3.94 1.63
CA GLU A 614 -39.04 3.64 1.30
C GLU A 614 -39.54 4.37 0.03
N GLY A 615 -38.80 5.37 -0.44
CA GLY A 615 -39.24 6.31 -1.47
C GLY A 615 -38.68 6.05 -2.86
N SER A 616 -38.46 7.14 -3.60
CA SER A 616 -38.10 7.12 -5.02
C SER A 616 -36.72 6.50 -5.28
N ILE A 617 -35.75 6.73 -4.39
CA ILE A 617 -34.43 6.11 -4.46
C ILE A 617 -34.54 4.62 -4.14
N ALA A 618 -35.24 4.25 -3.05
CA ALA A 618 -35.43 2.85 -2.65
C ALA A 618 -36.00 1.97 -3.78
N LYS A 619 -37.02 2.48 -4.48
CA LYS A 619 -37.65 1.80 -5.61
C LYS A 619 -36.69 1.59 -6.78
N ARG A 620 -35.80 2.55 -7.04
CA ARG A 620 -34.77 2.44 -8.09
C ARG A 620 -33.71 1.41 -7.72
N ILE A 621 -33.25 1.40 -6.46
CA ILE A 621 -32.30 0.40 -5.96
C ILE A 621 -32.91 -0.99 -6.12
N ALA A 622 -34.11 -1.23 -5.58
CA ALA A 622 -34.74 -2.56 -5.62
C ALA A 622 -35.01 -3.05 -7.05
N ALA A 623 -35.48 -2.18 -7.94
CA ALA A 623 -35.72 -2.54 -9.34
C ALA A 623 -34.42 -2.89 -10.09
N ASP A 624 -33.37 -2.09 -9.89
CA ASP A 624 -32.06 -2.30 -10.52
C ASP A 624 -31.36 -3.55 -9.97
N MET A 625 -31.43 -3.80 -8.66
CA MET A 625 -30.90 -5.02 -8.03
C MET A 625 -31.61 -6.26 -8.58
N ALA A 626 -32.94 -6.26 -8.64
CA ALA A 626 -33.71 -7.38 -9.20
C ALA A 626 -33.37 -7.66 -10.68
N GLN A 627 -33.10 -6.60 -11.46
CA GLN A 627 -32.77 -6.72 -12.89
C GLN A 627 -31.35 -7.25 -13.13
N ASN A 628 -30.39 -6.90 -12.27
CA ASN A 628 -28.95 -7.14 -12.51
C ASN A 628 -28.34 -8.21 -11.59
N GLY A 629 -29.17 -8.99 -10.90
CA GLY A 629 -28.72 -10.11 -10.07
C GLY A 629 -28.26 -9.71 -8.65
N GLY A 630 -28.67 -8.55 -8.17
CA GLY A 630 -28.57 -8.16 -6.77
C GLY A 630 -29.61 -8.85 -5.89
N ILE A 631 -29.39 -8.78 -4.58
CA ILE A 631 -30.21 -9.50 -3.58
C ILE A 631 -30.91 -8.56 -2.58
N ILE A 632 -30.82 -7.25 -2.77
CA ILE A 632 -31.53 -6.26 -1.94
C ILE A 632 -32.93 -6.02 -2.51
N GLY A 633 -33.95 -6.34 -1.70
CA GLY A 633 -35.35 -6.02 -1.97
C GLY A 633 -35.80 -4.68 -1.39
N ALA A 634 -37.04 -4.27 -1.71
CA ALA A 634 -37.64 -3.07 -1.14
C ALA A 634 -37.89 -3.21 0.37
N GLU A 635 -38.24 -4.42 0.81
CA GLU A 635 -38.47 -4.78 2.20
C GLU A 635 -37.18 -4.72 3.03
N ASP A 636 -36.05 -5.11 2.43
CA ASP A 636 -34.72 -5.02 3.04
C ASP A 636 -34.32 -3.57 3.34
N LEU A 637 -34.58 -2.67 2.39
CA LEU A 637 -34.37 -1.23 2.57
C LEU A 637 -35.33 -0.66 3.61
N ALA A 638 -36.63 -0.99 3.50
CA ALA A 638 -37.66 -0.44 4.36
C ALA A 638 -37.51 -0.86 5.84
N GLN A 639 -36.90 -2.00 6.14
CA GLN A 639 -36.68 -2.46 7.52
C GLN A 639 -35.43 -1.88 8.18
N TYR A 640 -34.44 -1.42 7.41
CA TYR A 640 -33.13 -1.03 7.94
C TYR A 640 -33.21 0.20 8.87
N ARG A 641 -32.53 0.15 10.02
CA ARG A 641 -32.43 1.29 10.95
C ARG A 641 -31.01 1.43 11.50
N ALA A 642 -30.54 2.66 11.62
CA ALA A 642 -29.42 2.99 12.50
C ALA A 642 -29.84 2.83 13.97
N ILE A 643 -28.91 2.46 14.83
CA ILE A 643 -29.18 2.16 16.24
C ILE A 643 -28.20 2.91 17.13
N GLU A 644 -28.69 3.35 18.28
CA GLU A 644 -27.86 3.97 19.29
C GLU A 644 -27.35 2.91 20.27
N ARG A 645 -26.05 2.96 20.58
CA ARG A 645 -25.36 2.03 21.46
C ARG A 645 -24.59 2.77 22.54
N VAL A 646 -24.44 2.08 23.67
CA VAL A 646 -23.45 2.47 24.69
C VAL A 646 -22.06 2.08 24.17
N PRO A 647 -21.12 3.03 24.05
CA PRO A 647 -19.74 2.72 23.66
C PRO A 647 -19.01 1.93 24.73
N LEU A 648 -17.95 1.21 24.34
CA LEU A 648 -17.05 0.55 25.29
C LEU A 648 -16.25 1.61 26.03
N GLN A 649 -15.97 1.32 27.30
CA GLN A 649 -15.19 2.17 28.18
C GLN A 649 -13.94 1.43 28.66
N GLY A 650 -12.79 2.08 28.59
CA GLY A 650 -11.52 1.61 29.13
C GLY A 650 -10.72 2.75 29.76
N ARG A 651 -9.51 2.43 30.23
CA ARG A 651 -8.61 3.41 30.83
C ARG A 651 -7.21 3.36 30.19
N TYR A 652 -6.54 4.50 30.14
CA TYR A 652 -5.14 4.57 29.76
C TYR A 652 -4.43 5.68 30.53
N ARG A 653 -3.45 5.34 31.38
CA ARG A 653 -2.75 6.30 32.26
C ARG A 653 -3.68 7.24 33.03
N GLY A 654 -4.80 6.70 33.52
CA GLY A 654 -5.84 7.45 34.25
C GLY A 654 -6.79 8.28 33.39
N HIS A 655 -6.58 8.35 32.08
CA HIS A 655 -7.54 8.89 31.11
C HIS A 655 -8.64 7.88 30.86
N VAL A 656 -9.86 8.36 30.56
CA VAL A 656 -10.97 7.49 30.16
C VAL A 656 -11.02 7.44 28.64
N VAL A 657 -11.05 6.23 28.08
CA VAL A 657 -11.13 5.99 26.63
C VAL A 657 -12.48 5.38 26.32
N TRP A 658 -13.22 6.00 25.39
CA TRP A 658 -14.48 5.49 24.86
C TRP A 658 -14.29 5.09 23.41
N THR A 659 -14.78 3.90 23.02
CA THR A 659 -14.62 3.41 21.64
C THR A 659 -15.73 2.47 21.19
N ALA A 660 -15.63 1.96 19.96
CA ALA A 660 -16.66 1.20 19.28
C ALA A 660 -17.04 -0.13 20.01
N PRO A 661 -18.34 -0.39 20.25
CA PRO A 661 -18.83 -1.68 20.75
C PRO A 661 -19.07 -2.70 19.63
N PRO A 662 -19.40 -3.97 19.96
CA PRO A 662 -19.89 -4.94 18.99
C PRO A 662 -21.00 -4.36 18.09
N PRO A 663 -21.03 -4.66 16.78
CA PRO A 663 -20.49 -5.86 16.12
C PRO A 663 -18.99 -5.83 15.77
N VAL A 664 -18.28 -4.73 16.00
CA VAL A 664 -16.85 -4.63 15.68
C VAL A 664 -15.98 -5.07 16.86
N SER A 665 -14.87 -5.76 16.56
CA SER A 665 -13.90 -6.23 17.56
C SER A 665 -12.81 -5.21 17.91
N SER A 666 -12.62 -4.23 17.05
CA SER A 666 -11.56 -3.22 17.10
C SER A 666 -11.54 -2.40 18.39
N GLY A 667 -12.70 -2.08 18.97
CA GLY A 667 -12.77 -1.27 20.19
C GLY A 667 -12.27 -2.01 21.43
N ALA A 668 -12.70 -3.26 21.63
CA ALA A 668 -12.19 -4.11 22.72
C ALA A 668 -10.68 -4.36 22.55
N ALA A 669 -10.24 -4.64 21.32
CA ALA A 669 -8.83 -4.84 21.02
C ALA A 669 -7.97 -3.60 21.32
N LEU A 670 -8.49 -2.40 21.02
CA LEU A 670 -7.83 -1.12 21.32
C LEU A 670 -7.68 -0.90 22.83
N ILE A 671 -8.77 -1.04 23.59
CA ILE A 671 -8.77 -0.83 25.04
C ILE A 671 -7.80 -1.78 25.72
N GLU A 672 -7.87 -3.08 25.40
CA GLU A 672 -7.02 -4.09 26.02
C GLU A 672 -5.54 -3.81 25.74
N THR A 673 -5.19 -3.49 24.49
CA THR A 673 -3.80 -3.17 24.12
C THR A 673 -3.30 -1.91 24.86
N LEU A 674 -4.11 -0.86 24.95
CA LEU A 674 -3.78 0.35 25.70
C LEU A 674 -3.60 0.03 27.19
N GLN A 675 -4.49 -0.73 27.81
CA GLN A 675 -4.39 -1.08 29.23
C GLN A 675 -3.14 -1.93 29.53
N ILE A 676 -2.80 -2.89 28.67
CA ILE A 676 -1.55 -3.67 28.80
C ILE A 676 -0.34 -2.73 28.73
N LEU A 677 -0.28 -1.85 27.73
CA LEU A 677 0.80 -0.87 27.59
C LEU A 677 0.86 0.11 28.77
N GLY A 678 -0.29 0.43 29.37
CA GLY A 678 -0.43 1.33 30.51
C GLY A 678 0.30 0.88 31.77
N HIS A 679 0.66 -0.41 31.88
CA HIS A 679 1.48 -0.95 32.97
C HIS A 679 2.99 -0.78 32.77
N HIS A 680 3.43 -0.26 31.62
CA HIS A 680 4.80 0.22 31.42
C HIS A 680 4.83 1.75 31.54
N GLU A 681 5.71 2.26 32.42
CA GLU A 681 5.99 3.69 32.55
C GLU A 681 7.23 4.04 31.71
N PRO A 682 7.05 4.70 30.54
CA PRO A 682 8.18 5.15 29.75
C PRO A 682 8.78 6.43 30.35
N PRO A 683 10.00 6.82 29.94
CA PRO A 683 10.53 8.15 30.23
C PRO A 683 9.58 9.26 29.77
N LEU A 684 9.68 10.44 30.39
CA LEU A 684 8.91 11.62 29.98
C LEU A 684 9.17 11.93 28.49
N ASP A 685 8.12 12.24 27.74
CA ASP A 685 8.14 12.57 26.32
C ASP A 685 8.70 11.44 25.40
N ALA A 686 8.76 10.20 25.91
CA ALA A 686 9.17 9.06 25.11
C ALA A 686 8.19 8.80 23.98
N THR A 687 8.75 8.56 22.80
CA THR A 687 8.01 8.13 21.61
C THR A 687 8.58 6.81 21.13
N PHE A 688 7.86 6.12 20.25
CA PHE A 688 8.37 4.88 19.62
C PHE A 688 9.65 5.09 18.80
N ARG A 689 10.00 6.35 18.48
CA ARG A 689 11.22 6.72 17.77
C ARG A 689 12.39 7.02 18.69
N SER A 690 12.13 7.40 19.94
CA SER A 690 13.17 7.91 20.84
C SER A 690 13.53 6.93 21.94
N ASP A 691 12.70 5.92 22.19
CA ASP A 691 12.91 4.95 23.26
C ASP A 691 12.60 3.51 22.82
N ALA A 692 13.63 2.66 22.83
CA ALA A 692 13.54 1.28 22.38
C ALA A 692 12.77 0.37 23.35
N ASP A 693 12.80 0.65 24.66
CA ASP A 693 12.02 -0.09 25.64
C ASP A 693 10.52 0.17 25.43
N TYR A 694 10.14 1.44 25.29
CA TYR A 694 8.77 1.84 25.05
C TYR A 694 8.23 1.24 23.74
N PHE A 695 9.03 1.29 22.67
CA PHE A 695 8.65 0.65 21.41
C PHE A 695 8.52 -0.88 21.55
N HIS A 696 9.44 -1.53 22.26
CA HIS A 696 9.35 -2.96 22.55
C HIS A 696 8.04 -3.29 23.29
N TYR A 697 7.71 -2.58 24.37
CA TYR A 697 6.48 -2.82 25.13
C TYR A 697 5.21 -2.57 24.32
N ALA A 698 5.20 -1.59 23.41
CA ALA A 698 4.06 -1.35 22.53
C ALA A 698 3.83 -2.51 21.53
N ILE A 699 4.91 -3.07 20.98
CA ILE A 699 4.83 -4.27 20.12
C ILE A 699 4.36 -5.48 20.93
N GLU A 700 4.95 -5.71 22.10
CA GLU A 700 4.61 -6.87 22.94
C GLU A 700 3.20 -6.79 23.52
N ALA A 701 2.71 -5.60 23.88
CA ALA A 701 1.32 -5.40 24.33
C ALA A 701 0.32 -5.84 23.24
N THR A 702 0.62 -5.54 21.98
CA THR A 702 -0.22 -5.95 20.83
C THR A 702 -0.24 -7.47 20.66
N LYS A 703 0.86 -8.16 20.98
CA LYS A 703 0.97 -9.63 20.88
C LYS A 703 0.40 -10.38 22.08
N ALA A 704 0.54 -9.80 23.28
CA ALA A 704 0.07 -10.38 24.53
C ALA A 704 -1.46 -10.34 24.65
N ARG A 705 -2.11 -9.41 23.96
CA ARG A 705 -3.56 -9.27 23.88
C ARG A 705 -4.26 -10.59 23.51
N ASP A 706 -5.42 -10.84 24.11
CA ASP A 706 -6.29 -11.95 23.76
C ASP A 706 -6.81 -11.87 22.30
N PRO A 707 -7.06 -13.04 21.66
CA PRO A 707 -7.75 -13.11 20.37
C PRO A 707 -9.23 -12.71 20.46
N MET A 708 -9.68 -11.81 19.59
CA MET A 708 -11.08 -11.33 19.54
C MET A 708 -12.05 -12.31 18.83
N ARG A 709 -12.08 -13.58 19.25
CA ARG A 709 -12.74 -14.70 18.51
C ARG A 709 -14.27 -14.69 18.57
N HIS A 710 -14.85 -14.12 19.63
CA HIS A 710 -16.29 -14.16 19.91
C HIS A 710 -16.98 -12.80 19.81
N VAL A 711 -16.62 -11.99 18.80
CA VAL A 711 -17.30 -10.72 18.51
C VAL A 711 -18.05 -10.79 17.17
N ALA A 712 -19.36 -10.62 17.22
CA ALA A 712 -20.27 -10.59 16.07
C ALA A 712 -21.47 -9.67 16.38
N ASP A 713 -22.50 -9.65 15.53
CA ASP A 713 -23.72 -8.86 15.80
C ASP A 713 -24.40 -9.30 17.10
N PRO A 714 -24.44 -8.45 18.14
CA PRO A 714 -25.04 -8.80 19.43
C PRO A 714 -26.56 -9.01 19.35
N ALA A 715 -27.21 -8.61 18.25
CA ALA A 715 -28.63 -8.94 18.01
C ALA A 715 -28.85 -10.43 17.67
N ARG A 716 -27.77 -11.17 17.38
CA ARG A 716 -27.82 -12.55 16.85
C ARG A 716 -26.91 -13.51 17.60
N TRP A 717 -25.84 -12.99 18.19
CA TRP A 717 -24.79 -13.76 18.83
C TRP A 717 -24.57 -13.26 20.26
N THR A 718 -24.22 -14.17 21.17
CA THR A 718 -23.75 -13.79 22.51
C THR A 718 -22.33 -13.27 22.39
N VAL A 719 -22.08 -12.05 22.86
CA VAL A 719 -20.78 -11.39 22.78
C VAL A 719 -20.27 -11.11 24.18
N GLU A 720 -19.08 -11.59 24.50
CA GLU A 720 -18.41 -11.36 25.78
C GLU A 720 -17.18 -10.48 25.54
N VAL A 721 -17.24 -9.21 25.99
CA VAL A 721 -16.11 -8.27 25.91
C VAL A 721 -15.57 -7.84 27.27
N ASP A 722 -16.34 -8.04 28.34
CA ASP A 722 -16.01 -7.51 29.67
C ASP A 722 -14.60 -7.89 30.18
N PRO A 723 -14.11 -9.14 30.02
CA PRO A 723 -12.76 -9.50 30.46
C PRO A 723 -11.67 -8.60 29.86
N HIS A 724 -11.81 -8.24 28.57
CA HIS A 724 -10.86 -7.42 27.82
C HIS A 724 -10.81 -5.95 28.29
N LEU A 725 -11.80 -5.52 29.09
CA LEU A 725 -11.92 -4.13 29.54
C LEU A 725 -11.39 -3.90 30.95
N THR A 726 -10.94 -4.94 31.66
CA THR A 726 -10.49 -4.84 33.05
C THR A 726 -8.98 -4.60 33.18
N ASP A 727 -8.59 -3.81 34.19
CA ASP A 727 -7.19 -3.54 34.51
C ASP A 727 -6.48 -4.80 35.04
N GLU A 728 -7.19 -5.62 35.82
CA GLU A 728 -6.66 -6.85 36.39
C GLU A 728 -6.26 -7.86 35.29
N HIS A 729 -7.08 -7.98 34.24
CA HIS A 729 -6.76 -8.82 33.10
C HIS A 729 -5.57 -8.28 32.30
N ALA A 730 -5.57 -6.97 31.99
CA ALA A 730 -4.46 -6.32 31.31
C ALA A 730 -3.13 -6.46 32.08
N GLN A 731 -3.15 -6.34 33.41
CA GLN A 731 -1.99 -6.56 34.27
C GLN A 731 -1.48 -8.01 34.19
N SER A 732 -2.40 -8.99 34.10
CA SER A 732 -2.03 -10.40 33.96
C SER A 732 -1.30 -10.66 32.64
N LEU A 733 -1.78 -10.08 31.53
CA LEU A 733 -1.15 -10.16 30.22
C LEU A 733 0.18 -9.42 30.18
N PHE A 734 0.26 -8.23 30.78
CA PHE A 734 1.51 -7.47 30.88
C PHE A 734 2.64 -8.27 31.56
N ARG A 735 2.33 -9.06 32.59
CA ARG A 735 3.33 -9.91 33.29
C ARG A 735 3.94 -11.00 32.40
N THR A 736 3.33 -11.30 31.26
CA THR A 736 3.89 -12.26 30.28
C THR A 736 4.97 -11.64 29.40
N ILE A 737 5.05 -10.31 29.34
CA ILE A 737 5.97 -9.57 28.48
C ILE A 737 7.39 -9.62 29.05
N ARG A 738 8.36 -9.92 28.18
CA ARG A 738 9.78 -10.04 28.52
C ARG A 738 10.57 -8.87 27.96
N ARG A 739 11.07 -7.99 28.83
CA ARG A 739 11.84 -6.78 28.44
C ARG A 739 12.97 -7.08 27.45
N ASP A 740 13.69 -8.18 27.65
CA ASP A 740 14.91 -8.51 26.93
C ASP A 740 14.69 -9.39 25.68
N ARG A 741 13.45 -9.78 25.38
CA ARG A 741 13.18 -10.77 24.32
C ARG A 741 11.77 -10.65 23.73
N ALA A 742 11.70 -10.64 22.41
CA ALA A 742 10.45 -10.67 21.66
C ALA A 742 9.69 -12.00 21.89
N SER A 743 8.40 -11.93 22.20
CA SER A 743 7.53 -13.11 22.25
C SER A 743 7.12 -13.59 20.85
N ARG A 744 6.70 -14.86 20.78
CA ARG A 744 5.89 -15.39 19.67
C ARG A 744 4.41 -15.17 19.98
N PHE A 745 3.59 -15.11 18.94
CA PHE A 745 2.15 -15.23 19.14
C PHE A 745 1.84 -16.59 19.76
N VAL A 746 0.85 -16.62 20.65
CA VAL A 746 0.33 -17.86 21.21
C VAL A 746 -0.24 -18.71 20.06
N ASP A 747 0.21 -19.96 19.97
CA ASP A 747 -0.39 -20.99 19.12
C ASP A 747 -1.72 -21.38 19.76
N SER A 748 -2.81 -20.91 19.18
CA SER A 748 -4.15 -21.15 19.71
C SER A 748 -4.75 -22.47 19.26
N GLY A 749 -4.06 -23.29 18.45
CA GLY A 749 -4.48 -24.66 18.09
C GLY A 749 -5.85 -24.80 17.41
N ALA A 750 -6.50 -23.70 17.04
CA ALA A 750 -7.79 -23.65 16.37
C ALA A 750 -7.58 -23.17 14.94
N GLU A 751 -8.39 -23.68 14.01
CA GLU A 751 -8.58 -23.12 12.68
C GLU A 751 -8.75 -21.61 12.83
N ASP A 752 -7.68 -20.83 12.59
CA ASP A 752 -7.82 -19.40 12.42
C ASP A 752 -8.87 -19.26 11.33
N ASP A 753 -9.97 -18.57 11.67
CA ASP A 753 -11.10 -18.36 10.79
C ASP A 753 -10.54 -18.09 9.40
N GLN A 754 -10.81 -19.01 8.48
CA GLN A 754 -10.70 -18.73 7.07
C GLN A 754 -11.70 -17.59 6.81
N GLU A 755 -11.35 -16.34 7.15
CA GLU A 755 -11.53 -15.28 6.17
C GLU A 755 -10.93 -15.91 4.92
N ASP A 756 -11.79 -16.23 3.97
CA ASP A 756 -11.41 -16.87 2.73
C ASP A 756 -10.55 -15.83 1.96
N GLU A 757 -9.30 -15.63 2.43
CA GLU A 757 -8.31 -14.70 1.90
C GLU A 757 -8.05 -15.02 0.42
N SER A 758 -8.37 -16.24 0.01
CA SER A 758 -8.27 -16.73 -1.35
C SER A 758 -9.34 -16.18 -2.31
N ALA A 759 -10.51 -15.75 -1.81
CA ALA A 759 -11.49 -15.00 -2.62
C ALA A 759 -11.05 -13.54 -2.83
N ALA A 760 -10.06 -13.09 -2.04
CA ALA A 760 -9.53 -11.75 -2.09
C ALA A 760 -8.39 -11.59 -3.09
N GLU A 761 -7.86 -12.61 -3.78
CA GLU A 761 -6.65 -12.40 -4.62
C GLU A 761 -6.84 -11.29 -5.69
N GLU A 762 -7.94 -11.25 -6.45
CA GLU A 762 -8.20 -10.18 -7.44
C GLU A 762 -8.43 -8.80 -6.79
N VAL A 763 -9.14 -8.74 -5.66
CA VAL A 763 -9.48 -7.49 -4.95
C VAL A 763 -8.40 -7.05 -3.96
N SER A 764 -7.48 -7.93 -3.53
CA SER A 764 -6.40 -7.68 -2.55
C SER A 764 -5.35 -6.73 -3.09
N SER A 765 -5.27 -6.69 -4.41
CA SER A 765 -4.42 -5.82 -5.20
C SER A 765 -4.88 -4.35 -5.12
N LEU A 766 -6.14 -4.12 -4.71
CA LEU A 766 -6.70 -2.86 -4.24
C LEU A 766 -6.76 -2.90 -2.70
N GLY A 767 -6.20 -1.90 -2.02
CA GLY A 767 -6.34 -1.84 -0.55
C GLY A 767 -7.81 -1.84 -0.10
N ARG A 768 -8.06 -2.05 1.21
CA ARG A 768 -9.40 -1.76 1.74
C ARG A 768 -9.55 -0.23 1.95
N GLY A 769 -10.70 0.32 1.55
CA GLY A 769 -10.95 1.77 1.40
C GLY A 769 -11.94 2.26 2.44
N THR A 770 -11.53 3.23 3.24
CA THR A 770 -12.31 3.77 4.36
C THR A 770 -12.04 5.27 4.46
N THR A 771 -12.94 6.03 5.06
CA THR A 771 -12.69 7.42 5.44
C THR A 771 -13.02 7.64 6.92
N ALA A 772 -12.34 8.60 7.53
CA ALA A 772 -12.52 8.96 8.92
C ALA A 772 -12.40 10.48 9.08
N PHE A 773 -13.23 11.04 9.96
CA PHE A 773 -13.22 12.48 10.23
C PHE A 773 -13.63 12.78 11.67
N VAL A 774 -13.26 13.97 12.13
CA VAL A 774 -13.59 14.48 13.45
C VAL A 774 -13.99 15.96 13.36
N VAL A 775 -15.00 16.34 14.13
CA VAL A 775 -15.36 17.72 14.36
C VAL A 775 -15.37 17.97 15.86
N ALA A 776 -14.73 19.05 16.29
CA ALA A 776 -14.63 19.41 17.70
C ALA A 776 -14.67 20.92 17.90
N ASP A 777 -15.18 21.34 19.05
CA ASP A 777 -15.18 22.74 19.47
C ASP A 777 -14.57 22.95 20.86
N THR A 778 -14.28 24.21 21.19
CA THR A 778 -13.72 24.61 22.49
C THR A 778 -14.73 24.54 23.63
N ALA A 779 -16.01 24.29 23.35
CA ALA A 779 -17.03 24.06 24.38
C ALA A 779 -17.01 22.60 24.88
N GLY A 780 -16.22 21.73 24.26
CA GLY A 780 -16.13 20.32 24.59
C GLY A 780 -17.13 19.46 23.83
N ASN A 781 -17.72 19.95 22.74
CA ASN A 781 -18.47 19.09 21.83
C ASN A 781 -17.50 18.41 20.87
N MET A 782 -17.68 17.12 20.63
CA MET A 782 -16.84 16.33 19.74
C MET A 782 -17.62 15.19 19.12
N ILE A 783 -17.44 14.99 17.82
CA ILE A 783 -17.96 13.84 17.08
C ILE A 783 -16.87 13.27 16.20
N VAL A 784 -16.70 11.96 16.29
CA VAL A 784 -15.73 11.18 15.54
C VAL A 784 -16.48 10.14 14.71
N VAL A 785 -16.21 10.11 13.41
CA VAL A 785 -16.95 9.25 12.47
C VAL A 785 -15.98 8.44 11.63
N THR A 786 -16.33 7.17 11.41
CA THR A 786 -15.72 6.33 10.37
C THR A 786 -16.85 5.84 9.47
N GLN A 787 -16.67 5.99 8.15
CA GLN A 787 -17.60 5.46 7.15
C GLN A 787 -16.84 4.81 5.99
N THR A 788 -17.43 3.80 5.34
CA THR A 788 -16.70 2.94 4.40
C THR A 788 -17.60 2.27 3.37
N LEU A 789 -17.01 1.88 2.23
CA LEU A 789 -17.57 0.90 1.29
C LEU A 789 -16.96 -0.50 1.47
N SER A 790 -16.31 -0.81 2.60
CA SER A 790 -15.39 -1.95 2.80
C SER A 790 -14.05 -1.78 2.06
N THR A 791 -14.05 -1.92 0.73
CA THR A 791 -12.84 -1.76 -0.10
C THR A 791 -12.86 -0.50 -0.92
N TRP A 792 -11.71 -0.10 -1.48
CA TRP A 792 -11.70 0.93 -2.51
C TRP A 792 -12.60 0.49 -3.67
N GLY A 793 -13.50 1.38 -4.09
CA GLY A 793 -14.54 1.13 -5.08
C GLY A 793 -15.73 0.29 -4.59
N GLY A 794 -15.68 -0.24 -3.36
CA GLY A 794 -16.71 -1.10 -2.80
C GLY A 794 -17.00 -2.31 -3.68
N SER A 795 -18.24 -2.47 -4.13
CA SER A 795 -18.64 -3.51 -5.08
C SER A 795 -18.36 -3.15 -6.55
N PHE A 796 -17.84 -1.95 -6.84
CA PHE A 796 -17.71 -1.37 -8.19
C PHE A 796 -19.03 -1.28 -8.96
N TYR A 797 -20.17 -1.45 -8.29
CA TYR A 797 -21.49 -1.39 -8.91
C TYR A 797 -22.17 -0.06 -8.64
N VAL A 798 -22.82 0.50 -9.67
CA VAL A 798 -23.66 1.69 -9.60
C VAL A 798 -25.03 1.33 -10.16
N SER A 799 -26.09 1.57 -9.38
CA SER A 799 -27.46 1.44 -9.89
C SER A 799 -27.77 2.57 -10.86
N LYS A 800 -28.44 2.23 -11.96
CA LYS A 800 -28.67 3.16 -13.07
C LYS A 800 -29.32 4.48 -12.64
N GLY A 801 -28.64 5.58 -12.94
CA GLY A 801 -29.11 6.93 -12.66
C GLY A 801 -29.06 7.36 -11.19
N LEU A 802 -28.42 6.59 -10.30
CA LEU A 802 -28.23 6.98 -8.88
C LEU A 802 -26.85 7.56 -8.60
N GLY A 803 -25.82 7.13 -9.33
CA GLY A 803 -24.51 7.77 -9.36
C GLY A 803 -23.56 7.48 -8.19
N PHE A 804 -23.89 6.58 -7.27
CA PHE A 804 -23.01 6.22 -6.14
C PHE A 804 -22.63 4.74 -6.13
N LEU A 805 -21.47 4.44 -5.57
CA LEU A 805 -20.94 3.09 -5.36
C LEU A 805 -21.51 2.47 -4.09
N TYR A 806 -21.72 1.15 -4.11
CA TYR A 806 -22.16 0.38 -2.95
C TYR A 806 -21.01 -0.30 -2.22
N ASN A 807 -21.20 -0.58 -0.93
CA ASN A 807 -20.29 -1.44 -0.16
C ASN A 807 -20.23 -2.88 -0.73
N ASN A 808 -19.16 -3.60 -0.37
CA ASN A 808 -19.06 -5.05 -0.61
C ASN A 808 -18.90 -5.85 0.70
N HIS A 809 -19.60 -5.45 1.76
CA HIS A 809 -19.43 -6.02 3.10
C HIS A 809 -19.96 -7.45 3.24
N LEU A 810 -20.68 -8.00 2.26
CA LEU A 810 -21.17 -9.38 2.34
C LEU A 810 -20.02 -10.37 2.61
N LYS A 811 -18.84 -10.14 2.03
CA LYS A 811 -17.63 -10.94 2.24
C LYS A 811 -17.00 -10.83 3.64
N SER A 812 -17.50 -9.92 4.49
CA SER A 812 -16.99 -9.70 5.86
C SER A 812 -17.60 -10.68 6.88
N HIS A 813 -18.49 -11.56 6.44
CA HIS A 813 -19.11 -12.57 7.28
C HIS A 813 -18.38 -13.91 7.19
N ARG A 814 -18.37 -14.67 8.27
CA ARG A 814 -17.88 -16.07 8.24
C ARG A 814 -18.85 -16.91 7.41
N THR A 815 -18.34 -17.75 6.52
CA THR A 815 -19.17 -18.50 5.55
C THR A 815 -19.27 -20.00 5.87
N THR A 816 -18.58 -20.44 6.92
CA THR A 816 -18.61 -21.82 7.41
C THR A 816 -19.90 -22.08 8.19
N ARG A 817 -20.69 -23.03 7.70
CA ARG A 817 -21.97 -23.42 8.33
C ARG A 817 -21.75 -23.95 9.75
N GLY A 818 -22.61 -23.53 10.67
CA GLY A 818 -22.64 -23.95 12.07
C GLY A 818 -21.63 -23.23 12.97
N THR A 819 -20.86 -22.27 12.46
CA THR A 819 -19.82 -21.56 13.24
C THR A 819 -20.35 -20.27 13.87
N TYR A 820 -19.73 -19.84 14.97
CA TYR A 820 -20.01 -18.54 15.59
C TYR A 820 -19.79 -17.41 14.59
N GLY A 821 -20.69 -16.43 14.53
CA GLY A 821 -20.55 -15.29 13.63
C GLY A 821 -20.75 -15.61 12.14
N GLN A 822 -21.30 -16.79 11.80
CA GLN A 822 -21.63 -17.12 10.42
C GLN A 822 -22.58 -16.09 9.79
N LEU A 823 -22.52 -15.95 8.47
CA LEU A 823 -23.46 -15.17 7.68
C LEU A 823 -24.89 -15.64 7.95
N LEU A 824 -25.71 -14.72 8.45
CA LEU A 824 -27.14 -14.89 8.61
C LEU A 824 -27.85 -13.70 7.94
N PRO A 825 -29.12 -13.84 7.54
CA PRO A 825 -29.92 -12.71 7.07
C PRO A 825 -30.09 -11.61 8.12
N LEU A 826 -30.09 -10.35 7.68
CA LEU A 826 -30.34 -9.16 8.51
C LEU A 826 -29.38 -9.10 9.71
N THR A 827 -28.09 -9.29 9.46
CA THR A 827 -27.02 -9.20 10.46
C THR A 827 -26.01 -8.15 10.07
N ARG A 828 -25.49 -7.44 11.06
CA ARG A 828 -24.48 -6.40 10.84
C ARG A 828 -23.09 -7.00 10.67
N SER A 829 -22.37 -6.48 9.68
CA SER A 829 -20.99 -6.89 9.40
C SER A 829 -20.03 -6.55 10.53
N SER A 830 -19.16 -7.50 10.86
CA SER A 830 -17.98 -7.24 11.70
C SER A 830 -16.88 -6.60 10.84
N THR A 831 -16.33 -5.48 11.31
CA THR A 831 -15.27 -4.72 10.61
C THR A 831 -14.28 -4.15 11.64
N THR A 832 -13.28 -3.39 11.19
CA THR A 832 -12.21 -2.85 12.04
C THR A 832 -12.39 -1.39 12.46
N ASN A 833 -13.61 -0.83 12.46
CA ASN A 833 -13.87 0.57 12.82
C ASN A 833 -13.46 0.89 14.27
N ALA A 834 -12.64 1.92 14.50
CA ALA A 834 -12.12 2.27 15.82
C ALA A 834 -12.33 3.76 16.17
N VAL A 835 -13.56 4.27 16.09
CA VAL A 835 -13.89 5.63 16.54
C VAL A 835 -13.63 5.78 18.03
N SER A 836 -12.84 6.77 18.44
CA SER A 836 -12.40 6.88 19.84
C SER A 836 -12.41 8.30 20.38
N LEU A 837 -12.88 8.45 21.62
CA LEU A 837 -12.83 9.68 22.42
C LEU A 837 -12.03 9.42 23.71
N VAL A 838 -11.11 10.31 24.02
CA VAL A 838 -10.30 10.28 25.24
C VAL A 838 -10.65 11.49 26.08
N PHE A 839 -10.79 11.29 27.40
CA PHE A 839 -11.10 12.33 28.37
C PHE A 839 -9.92 12.57 29.31
N GLU A 840 -9.77 13.80 29.80
CA GLU A 840 -8.71 14.20 30.74
C GLU A 840 -8.65 13.27 31.95
N ARG A 841 -7.45 13.05 32.49
CA ARG A 841 -7.20 12.20 33.64
C ARG A 841 -8.15 12.52 34.80
N GLY A 842 -8.95 11.53 35.19
CA GLY A 842 -9.91 11.65 36.31
C GLY A 842 -11.12 12.57 36.04
N GLN A 843 -11.33 13.04 34.81
CA GLN A 843 -12.41 13.98 34.45
C GLN A 843 -13.35 13.35 33.40
N ALA A 844 -14.48 12.80 33.84
CA ALA A 844 -15.41 12.10 32.94
C ALA A 844 -16.16 13.00 31.94
N THR A 845 -16.10 14.32 32.09
CA THR A 845 -16.85 15.29 31.27
C THR A 845 -15.96 16.30 30.53
N ARG A 846 -14.63 16.12 30.57
CA ARG A 846 -13.66 16.95 29.84
C ARG A 846 -13.01 16.13 28.73
N PRO A 847 -13.59 16.11 27.51
CA PRO A 847 -12.95 15.46 26.37
C PRO A 847 -11.61 16.15 26.08
N LEU A 848 -10.60 15.34 25.78
CA LEU A 848 -9.25 15.75 25.45
C LEU A 848 -8.98 15.53 23.96
N LEU A 849 -9.16 14.29 23.47
CA LEU A 849 -8.77 13.89 22.13
C LEU A 849 -9.89 13.08 21.47
N GLY A 850 -10.20 13.40 20.22
CA GLY A 850 -11.01 12.58 19.33
C GLY A 850 -10.15 12.07 18.18
N VAL A 851 -10.24 10.78 17.89
CA VAL A 851 -9.47 10.18 16.81
C VAL A 851 -10.23 9.04 16.14
N ALA A 852 -10.19 9.04 14.82
CA ALA A 852 -10.53 7.90 14.00
C ALA A 852 -9.51 7.76 12.87
N ALA A 853 -9.43 6.56 12.32
CA ALA A 853 -8.53 6.28 11.22
C ALA A 853 -9.21 5.41 10.15
N ALA A 854 -8.70 5.52 8.93
CA ALA A 854 -8.94 4.61 7.83
C ALA A 854 -7.68 3.77 7.53
N GLY A 855 -7.82 2.69 6.75
CA GLY A 855 -6.68 1.87 6.30
C GLY A 855 -6.69 0.41 6.76
N ASN A 856 -7.84 -0.25 6.83
CA ASN A 856 -7.97 -1.68 7.15
C ASN A 856 -7.30 -2.09 8.48
N GLN A 857 -6.30 -2.99 8.42
CA GLN A 857 -5.51 -3.47 9.54
C GLN A 857 -4.73 -2.34 10.23
N TRP A 858 -4.53 -1.20 9.55
CA TRP A 858 -3.88 -0.02 10.12
C TRP A 858 -4.81 0.84 10.97
N ILE A 859 -6.12 0.62 10.97
CA ILE A 859 -7.07 1.47 11.72
C ILE A 859 -6.78 1.44 13.22
N VAL A 860 -6.80 0.24 13.84
CA VAL A 860 -6.57 0.09 15.28
C VAL A 860 -5.17 0.56 15.69
N PRO A 861 -4.08 0.15 15.00
CA PRO A 861 -2.75 0.68 15.29
C PRO A 861 -2.63 2.19 15.15
N SER A 862 -3.27 2.81 14.14
CA SER A 862 -3.19 4.27 13.95
C SER A 862 -3.87 5.03 15.08
N VAL A 863 -5.04 4.56 15.50
CA VAL A 863 -5.77 5.12 16.65
C VAL A 863 -4.96 4.95 17.94
N LEU A 864 -4.45 3.74 18.20
CA LEU A 864 -3.62 3.45 19.37
C LEU A 864 -2.39 4.34 19.43
N GLN A 865 -1.63 4.42 18.33
CA GLN A 865 -0.37 5.16 18.28
C GLN A 865 -0.60 6.68 18.37
N THR A 866 -1.74 7.18 17.86
CA THR A 866 -2.12 8.60 18.03
C THR A 866 -2.46 8.90 19.50
N ILE A 867 -3.25 8.06 20.15
CA ILE A 867 -3.60 8.20 21.58
C ILE A 867 -2.32 8.17 22.44
N ALA A 868 -1.46 7.18 22.22
CA ALA A 868 -0.20 7.01 22.93
C ALA A 868 0.76 8.18 22.67
N GLY A 869 0.87 8.67 21.42
CA GLY A 869 1.70 9.82 21.08
C GLY A 869 1.28 11.11 21.79
N VAL A 870 -0.03 11.37 21.90
CA VAL A 870 -0.56 12.54 22.63
C VAL A 870 -0.36 12.40 24.14
N ILE A 871 -0.68 11.24 24.73
CA ILE A 871 -0.70 11.06 26.19
C ILE A 871 0.71 10.83 26.75
N ASP A 872 1.53 10.02 26.08
CA ASP A 872 2.85 9.61 26.59
C ASP A 872 3.95 10.50 26.04
N GLY A 873 3.87 10.80 24.74
CA GLY A 873 4.87 11.60 24.02
C GLY A 873 4.64 13.11 24.10
N GLY A 874 3.53 13.56 24.70
CA GLY A 874 3.18 14.99 24.77
C GLY A 874 2.98 15.65 23.39
N LEU A 875 2.75 14.85 22.36
CA LEU A 875 2.67 15.32 20.98
C LEU A 875 1.38 16.11 20.74
N SER A 876 1.50 17.12 19.88
CA SER A 876 0.35 17.83 19.33
C SER A 876 -0.50 16.92 18.43
N ALA A 877 -1.74 17.32 18.09
CA ALA A 877 -2.62 16.51 17.23
C ALA A 877 -1.97 16.21 15.86
N GLN A 878 -1.34 17.22 15.26
CA GLN A 878 -0.65 17.07 13.98
C GLN A 878 0.61 16.22 14.11
N GLN A 879 1.42 16.43 15.16
CA GLN A 879 2.62 15.62 15.41
C GLN A 879 2.29 14.14 15.63
N ALA A 880 1.25 13.83 16.40
CA ALA A 880 0.82 12.46 16.68
C ALA A 880 0.32 11.74 15.42
N VAL A 881 -0.44 12.45 14.56
CA VAL A 881 -0.91 11.90 13.29
C VAL A 881 0.24 11.68 12.29
N GLU A 882 1.23 12.57 12.26
CA GLU A 882 2.38 12.46 11.36
C GLU A 882 3.49 11.53 11.84
N ALA A 883 3.50 11.11 13.11
CA ALA A 883 4.46 10.16 13.63
C ALA A 883 4.52 8.88 12.75
N PRO A 884 5.71 8.27 12.55
CA PRO A 884 5.84 7.03 11.81
C PRO A 884 5.18 5.90 12.58
N ARG A 885 4.48 5.04 11.84
CA ARG A 885 3.62 4.00 12.37
C ARG A 885 4.19 2.61 12.18
N PHE A 886 3.75 1.72 13.05
CA PHE A 886 4.01 0.29 12.92
C PHE A 886 2.72 -0.54 12.99
N LEU A 887 2.76 -1.73 12.42
CA LEU A 887 1.70 -2.74 12.48
C LEU A 887 2.34 -4.09 12.82
N VAL A 888 1.84 -4.73 13.87
CA VAL A 888 2.29 -6.05 14.30
C VAL A 888 1.39 -7.11 13.66
N GLU A 889 1.98 -8.02 12.89
CA GLU A 889 1.29 -9.10 12.20
C GLU A 889 1.96 -10.45 12.47
N ARG A 890 1.22 -11.55 12.24
CA ARG A 890 1.82 -12.89 12.14
C ARG A 890 2.67 -12.93 10.87
N ASP A 891 3.86 -13.53 10.96
CA ASP A 891 4.76 -13.68 9.80
C ASP A 891 4.15 -14.70 8.82
N PRO A 892 3.75 -14.30 7.59
CA PRO A 892 3.12 -15.22 6.64
C PRO A 892 4.08 -16.30 6.13
N SER A 893 5.39 -16.12 6.29
CA SER A 893 6.39 -17.13 5.93
C SER A 893 6.56 -18.22 7.01
N ASP A 894 6.01 -18.01 8.21
CA ASP A 894 6.03 -19.00 9.28
C ASP A 894 4.83 -19.93 9.15
N ALA A 895 5.06 -21.17 8.70
CA ALA A 895 4.02 -22.17 8.53
C ALA A 895 3.25 -22.49 9.83
N GLN A 896 3.88 -22.27 10.99
CA GLN A 896 3.25 -22.43 12.31
C GLN A 896 2.43 -21.21 12.73
N ARG A 897 2.51 -20.09 11.99
CA ARG A 897 1.87 -18.79 12.28
C ARG A 897 2.13 -18.27 13.70
N THR A 898 3.25 -18.63 14.33
CA THR A 898 3.61 -18.20 15.69
C THR A 898 4.62 -17.05 15.69
N ALA A 899 5.43 -16.94 14.65
CA ALA A 899 6.37 -15.82 14.50
C ALA A 899 5.62 -14.53 14.20
N ALA A 900 6.17 -13.42 14.69
CA ALA A 900 5.68 -12.08 14.41
C ALA A 900 6.59 -11.37 13.40
N ARG A 901 5.98 -10.55 12.55
CA ARG A 901 6.65 -9.56 11.71
C ARG A 901 6.03 -8.20 12.00
N VAL A 902 6.87 -7.17 12.12
CA VAL A 902 6.43 -5.81 12.41
C VAL A 902 6.62 -4.99 11.15
N GLN A 903 5.51 -4.61 10.52
CA GLN A 903 5.52 -3.64 9.45
C GLN A 903 5.82 -2.25 10.03
N ILE A 904 6.72 -1.49 9.42
CA ILE A 904 7.04 -0.12 9.84
C ILE A 904 7.05 0.84 8.66
N GLU A 905 6.59 2.06 8.86
CA GLU A 905 6.96 3.16 7.97
C GLU A 905 8.46 3.42 8.03
N ASP A 906 8.98 4.15 7.06
CA ASP A 906 10.31 4.72 7.24
C ASP A 906 10.24 5.84 8.31
N ARG A 907 11.40 6.35 8.77
CA ARG A 907 11.56 7.35 9.85
C ARG A 907 11.66 6.81 11.29
N PHE A 908 11.70 5.48 11.50
CA PHE A 908 12.20 4.92 12.76
C PHE A 908 13.75 4.95 12.79
N PRO A 909 14.38 5.50 13.84
CA PRO A 909 15.84 5.55 13.96
C PRO A 909 16.49 4.16 13.97
N ALA A 910 17.65 4.05 13.30
CA ALA A 910 18.33 2.77 13.09
C ALA A 910 18.85 2.14 14.39
N ASP A 911 19.27 2.95 15.36
CA ASP A 911 19.73 2.52 16.69
C ASP A 911 18.59 1.89 17.51
N VAL A 912 17.40 2.52 17.50
CA VAL A 912 16.19 1.95 18.10
C VAL A 912 15.85 0.61 17.43
N LEU A 913 15.82 0.55 16.10
CA LEU A 913 15.53 -0.70 15.39
C LEU A 913 16.57 -1.79 15.68
N ALA A 914 17.85 -1.46 15.74
CA ALA A 914 18.93 -2.40 16.04
C ALA A 914 18.77 -3.04 17.42
N ASP A 915 18.39 -2.25 18.43
CA ASP A 915 18.09 -2.75 19.77
C ASP A 915 16.90 -3.73 19.74
N LEU A 916 15.81 -3.38 19.07
CA LEU A 916 14.65 -4.27 18.97
C LEU A 916 14.96 -5.55 18.19
N VAL A 917 15.79 -5.48 17.15
CA VAL A 917 16.28 -6.66 16.41
C VAL A 917 17.14 -7.54 17.32
N ALA A 918 17.98 -6.97 18.18
CA ALA A 918 18.77 -7.72 19.15
C ALA A 918 17.89 -8.47 20.17
N ARG A 919 16.70 -7.95 20.48
CA ARG A 919 15.67 -8.63 21.28
C ARG A 919 14.90 -9.70 20.52
N GLY A 920 15.06 -9.79 19.19
CA GLY A 920 14.43 -10.81 18.34
C GLY A 920 13.23 -10.32 17.52
N HIS A 921 12.94 -9.02 17.50
CA HIS A 921 11.92 -8.46 16.62
C HIS A 921 12.35 -8.52 15.15
N ARG A 922 11.38 -8.68 14.24
CA ARG A 922 11.60 -8.70 12.80
C ARG A 922 10.82 -7.58 12.15
N PHE A 923 11.49 -6.73 11.38
CA PHE A 923 10.88 -5.58 10.75
C PHE A 923 10.75 -5.76 9.23
N ARG A 924 9.65 -5.26 8.67
CA ARG A 924 9.46 -5.06 7.23
C ARG A 924 9.09 -3.60 7.03
N LYS A 925 9.95 -2.79 6.40
CA LYS A 925 9.47 -1.46 6.00
C LYS A 925 8.51 -1.57 4.82
N ILE A 926 7.53 -0.68 4.80
CA ILE A 926 6.41 -0.74 3.86
C ILE A 926 6.38 0.43 2.88
N GLY A 927 7.47 1.19 2.83
CA GLY A 927 7.64 2.37 2.00
C GLY A 927 9.10 2.65 1.67
N ARG A 928 9.32 3.55 0.70
CA ARG A 928 10.67 4.04 0.39
C ARG A 928 11.18 4.96 1.51
N LYS A 929 12.47 5.27 1.44
CA LYS A 929 13.13 6.18 2.38
C LYS A 929 12.41 7.54 2.37
N GLY A 930 11.86 7.93 3.52
CA GLY A 930 11.10 9.16 3.74
C GLY A 930 9.64 9.16 3.27
N GLU A 931 9.13 8.09 2.64
CA GLU A 931 7.71 8.00 2.29
C GLU A 931 6.85 7.80 3.54
N VAL A 932 5.68 8.43 3.56
CA VAL A 932 4.61 8.16 4.52
C VAL A 932 3.55 7.28 3.87
N ARG A 933 3.10 6.23 4.57
CA ARG A 933 2.16 5.24 4.06
C ARG A 933 1.30 4.62 5.15
N TYR A 934 0.07 4.29 4.74
CA TYR A 934 -0.91 3.52 5.51
C TYR A 934 -1.36 4.10 6.85
N GLY A 935 -2.62 3.82 7.16
CA GLY A 935 -3.33 4.53 8.22
C GLY A 935 -3.62 5.95 7.76
N TYR A 936 -4.87 6.39 7.83
CA TYR A 936 -5.23 7.76 7.53
C TYR A 936 -6.06 8.29 8.69
N ALA A 937 -5.39 8.99 9.62
CA ALA A 937 -6.00 9.44 10.86
C ALA A 937 -6.49 10.88 10.77
N SER A 938 -7.66 11.12 11.35
CA SER A 938 -8.21 12.44 11.62
C SER A 938 -8.30 12.60 13.14
N ALA A 939 -7.65 13.63 13.68
CA ALA A 939 -7.58 13.87 15.11
C ALA A 939 -7.95 15.31 15.49
N ALA A 940 -8.60 15.49 16.64
CA ALA A 940 -8.85 16.80 17.24
C ALA A 940 -8.52 16.78 18.74
N LEU A 941 -7.69 17.72 19.17
CA LEU A 941 -7.18 17.83 20.54
C LEU A 941 -7.65 19.16 21.15
N ILE A 942 -8.33 19.11 22.29
CA ILE A 942 -8.77 20.30 23.02
C ILE A 942 -7.71 20.67 24.06
N ASP A 943 -7.15 21.86 23.95
CA ASP A 943 -6.33 22.49 24.98
C ASP A 943 -7.23 23.38 25.85
N TRP A 944 -7.66 22.83 26.99
CA TRP A 944 -8.51 23.53 27.95
C TRP A 944 -7.83 24.71 28.63
N GLN A 945 -6.50 24.73 28.71
CA GLN A 945 -5.74 25.83 29.33
C GLN A 945 -5.70 27.04 28.40
N ARG A 946 -5.38 26.80 27.12
CA ARG A 946 -5.32 27.84 26.08
C ARG A 946 -6.70 28.17 25.49
N ARG A 947 -7.72 27.34 25.76
CA ARG A 947 -9.07 27.41 25.17
C ARG A 947 -9.02 27.41 23.64
N VAL A 948 -8.27 26.46 23.11
CA VAL A 948 -8.18 26.22 21.66
C VAL A 948 -8.40 24.74 21.37
N VAL A 949 -8.87 24.44 20.17
CA VAL A 949 -8.91 23.10 19.62
C VAL A 949 -7.91 23.02 18.45
N ALA A 950 -7.07 22.00 18.46
CA ALA A 950 -6.07 21.71 17.44
C ALA A 950 -6.50 20.51 16.59
N GLY A 951 -6.20 20.54 15.29
CA GLY A 951 -6.56 19.50 14.33
C GLY A 951 -5.31 18.82 13.78
N GLY A 952 -5.34 17.49 13.71
CA GLY A 952 -4.31 16.65 13.11
C GLY A 952 -4.85 15.98 11.84
N ALA A 953 -4.36 16.40 10.67
CA ALA A 953 -4.76 15.88 9.37
C ALA A 953 -3.63 15.03 8.74
N ASP A 954 -3.94 13.80 8.34
CA ASP A 954 -2.92 12.89 7.81
C ASP A 954 -2.32 13.36 6.47
N PRO A 955 -0.99 13.52 6.34
CA PRO A 955 -0.35 13.86 5.06
C PRO A 955 -0.26 12.70 4.08
N ARG A 956 -0.55 11.46 4.51
CA ARG A 956 -0.54 10.25 3.65
C ARG A 956 -1.68 10.24 2.63
N ARG A 957 -2.61 11.19 2.74
CA ARG A 957 -3.76 11.41 1.85
C ARG A 957 -4.09 12.91 1.85
N SER A 958 -5.10 13.30 1.08
CA SER A 958 -5.61 14.68 0.98
C SER A 958 -6.30 15.22 2.24
N HIS A 959 -6.07 14.67 3.44
CA HIS A 959 -6.75 15.13 4.65
C HIS A 959 -6.53 16.63 4.86
N ALA A 960 -7.51 17.33 5.42
CA ALA A 960 -7.34 18.70 5.83
C ALA A 960 -7.90 18.92 7.23
N ALA A 961 -7.27 19.84 7.95
CA ALA A 961 -7.84 20.43 9.15
C ALA A 961 -8.21 21.88 8.79
N THR A 962 -9.48 22.24 8.98
CA THR A 962 -9.99 23.58 8.69
C THR A 962 -10.56 24.18 9.97
N ALA A 963 -10.01 25.31 10.38
CA ALA A 963 -10.50 26.07 11.52
C ALA A 963 -11.75 26.88 11.14
N TRP A 964 -12.71 26.94 12.06
CA TRP A 964 -13.81 27.90 12.02
C TRP A 964 -13.72 28.84 13.22
N GLN A 965 -13.96 30.13 12.98
CA GLN A 965 -14.07 31.16 14.01
C GLN A 965 -15.22 32.11 13.64
N PRO A 966 -16.06 32.51 14.60
CA PRO A 966 -17.08 33.52 14.34
C PRO A 966 -16.40 34.85 13.97
N PRO A 967 -17.01 35.69 13.11
CA PRO A 967 -16.50 37.02 12.82
C PRO A 967 -16.28 37.77 14.13
N SER A 968 -15.11 38.36 14.32
CA SER A 968 -14.83 39.15 15.53
C SER A 968 -15.92 40.21 15.65
N SER A 969 -16.76 40.14 16.68
CA SER A 969 -17.67 41.23 16.99
C SER A 969 -16.79 42.45 17.22
N ALA A 970 -16.78 43.40 16.27
CA ALA A 970 -16.22 44.71 16.54
C ALA A 970 -16.86 45.17 17.85
N ARG A 971 -16.02 45.34 18.88
CA ARG A 971 -16.45 45.89 20.17
C ARG A 971 -17.31 47.10 19.84
N ARG A 972 -18.62 47.01 20.04
CA ARG A 972 -19.44 48.19 20.26
C ARG A 972 -18.91 48.74 21.59
N VAL A 973 -17.98 49.68 21.48
CA VAL A 973 -17.57 50.51 22.60
C VAL A 973 -18.85 51.20 23.08
N PRO A 974 -19.14 51.18 24.40
CA PRO A 974 -20.40 51.64 24.97
C PRO A 974 -20.74 53.08 24.60
#